data_AF-A0AA85IRM4-F1
#
_entry.id   AF-A0AA85IRM4-F1
#
_cell.length_a   1.000
_cell.length_b   1.000
_cell.length_c   1.000
_cell.angle_alpha   90.00
_cell.angle_beta   90.00
_cell.angle_gamma   90.00
#
_symmetry.space_group_name_H-M   'P 1'
#
loop_
_entity.id
_entity.type
_entity.pdbx_description
1 polymer ?
#
loop_
_entity_poly.entity_id
_entity_poly.type
_entity_poly.pdbx_seq_one_letter_code
_entity_poly.pdbx_strand_id
1 'polypeptide(L)'
;MRITRVETDFSGTISLECLEAILKVESAVAKEQGCKLIVCMAAASNVTGILVDVDAFSSLIHRYGGLAFWDYATAAPYIKIDMNPTTSGPDRDSVYKDAIYFSMHKFIGGPQTPGVLIAKRCLFKAGEAQPSGCGGGTVFFVRRDQHVYLKEVEEREEGGTPAIIESIRAGMVMQLKQAVTPEAIMEREEVHVKRVWQKLSDCPNIIVLGGNQASRLPIISVVIRHTYPVNKNIISSSTTHLPCLFLHHNFVASLLNDLFGIQARSGCACAGPYAMDLLGIDEALAKLYEEALVGCNLDSSKHKLSEEYPKREVIRPGFTRVSFPYFMPDDEADFILDALKFVATNGWIFLPFYRYNAATAEWTHCNYDPGIGRKWLTDIRYTDDGMIWSTDCPKQEMPVPQSYSECLETAHKELHKAVKMVSLAMISPVTDDTGNFDDETKSLRWFLLPSEAAAQIRNEINLLNVSSPNSSPWHPGSLTLSFFPELNNKTNKEMHIKKPKIQSHFDEETTIFTSENQKLKVILSIGKHANNMIIKSAKIYPRRQHERSHSTLSSMQHPCTNDAEDENVIKSSHKRPKQSLSLSHENVIWPNQKKIHRIICKSGCKYRATENIVLSINDTCVLRRYNKKNISNYRSDLKARTTSYDLLCSSQYFIFHEAVNESVNRV
;
A
#
# COMPACT_ATOMS: atom_id res chain seq x y z
N MET A 1 17.94 16.97 -1.62
CA MET A 1 17.45 15.92 -0.73
C MET A 1 18.16 14.63 -1.10
N ARG A 2 18.83 13.97 -0.14
CA ARG A 2 19.47 12.66 -0.34
C ARG A 2 18.52 11.59 0.21
N ILE A 3 18.34 10.50 -0.52
CA ILE A 3 17.48 9.38 -0.11
C ILE A 3 18.35 8.12 -0.12
N THR A 4 18.35 7.40 1.01
CA THR A 4 19.01 6.10 1.15
C THR A 4 17.93 5.09 1.52
N ARG A 5 17.78 4.04 0.71
CA ARG A 5 16.81 2.96 0.95
C ARG A 5 17.39 1.98 1.96
N VAL A 6 16.56 1.52 2.89
CA VAL A 6 16.89 0.37 3.74
C VAL A 6 16.58 -0.90 2.95
N GLU A 7 17.60 -1.74 2.76
CA GLU A 7 17.45 -3.01 2.04
C GLU A 7 16.56 -3.98 2.82
N THR A 8 15.79 -4.80 2.10
CA THR A 8 15.02 -5.89 2.68
C THR A 8 15.72 -7.21 2.44
N ASP A 9 15.51 -8.19 3.32
CA ASP A 9 15.98 -9.55 3.09
C ASP A 9 15.12 -10.27 2.04
N PHE A 10 15.47 -11.52 1.71
CA PHE A 10 14.74 -12.34 0.74
C PHE A 10 13.29 -12.68 1.16
N SER A 11 12.93 -12.47 2.44
CA SER A 11 11.57 -12.57 2.95
C SER A 11 10.84 -11.22 2.91
N GLY A 12 11.48 -10.16 2.42
CA GLY A 12 10.95 -8.80 2.45
C GLY A 12 10.87 -8.20 3.84
N THR A 13 11.64 -8.72 4.80
CA THR A 13 11.73 -8.17 6.17
C THR A 13 12.92 -7.23 6.25
N ILE A 14 12.84 -6.24 7.14
CA ILE A 14 13.94 -5.34 7.47
C ILE A 14 14.53 -5.72 8.82
N SER A 15 15.85 -5.60 8.97
CA SER A 15 16.54 -5.89 10.24
C SER A 15 17.09 -4.62 10.89
N LEU A 16 17.19 -4.64 12.21
CA LEU A 16 17.80 -3.56 12.98
C LEU A 16 19.28 -3.42 12.63
N GLU A 17 19.97 -4.52 12.33
CA GLU A 17 21.38 -4.53 11.96
C GLU A 17 21.61 -3.79 10.63
N CYS A 18 20.75 -4.02 9.64
CA CYS A 18 20.80 -3.33 8.35
C CYS A 18 20.57 -1.82 8.54
N LEU A 19 19.53 -1.45 9.31
CA LEU A 19 19.27 -0.05 9.61
C LEU A 19 20.43 0.60 10.37
N GLU A 20 21.00 -0.07 11.36
CA GLU A 20 22.12 0.47 12.14
C GLU A 20 23.35 0.73 11.24
N ALA A 21 23.66 -0.17 10.31
CA ALA A 21 24.75 0.01 9.37
C ALA A 21 24.57 1.28 8.52
N ILE A 22 23.35 1.53 8.04
CA ILE A 22 23.01 2.74 7.28
C ILE A 22 23.10 3.98 8.17
N LEU A 23 22.52 3.94 9.37
CA LEU A 23 22.51 5.06 10.31
C LEU A 23 23.93 5.48 10.72
N LYS A 24 24.86 4.55 10.89
CA LYS A 24 26.28 4.84 11.17
C LYS A 24 26.89 5.75 10.11
N VAL A 25 26.61 5.49 8.83
CA VAL A 25 27.14 6.26 7.71
C VAL A 25 26.36 7.58 7.55
N GLU A 26 25.03 7.49 7.43
CA GLU A 26 24.20 8.65 7.08
C GLU A 26 24.12 9.69 8.21
N SER A 27 24.23 9.29 9.48
CA SER A 27 24.30 10.24 10.59
C SER A 27 25.60 11.06 10.60
N ALA A 28 26.72 10.47 10.16
CA ALA A 28 27.98 11.19 10.02
C ALA A 28 27.89 12.21 8.87
N VAL A 29 27.35 11.79 7.73
CA VAL A 29 27.09 12.66 6.57
C VAL A 29 26.15 13.81 6.94
N ALA A 30 25.06 13.51 7.66
CA ALA A 30 24.10 14.54 8.06
C ALA A 30 24.73 15.61 8.98
N LYS A 31 25.61 15.20 9.90
CA LYS A 31 26.38 16.10 10.76
C LYS A 31 27.34 16.98 9.95
N GLU A 32 28.07 16.40 9.01
CA GLU A 32 28.99 17.14 8.13
C GLU A 32 28.26 18.19 7.29
N GLN A 33 27.07 17.84 6.78
CA GLN A 33 26.25 18.73 5.96
C GLN A 33 25.38 19.71 6.77
N GLY A 34 25.38 19.60 8.10
CA GLY A 34 24.53 20.41 8.97
C GLY A 34 23.02 20.21 8.74
N CYS A 35 22.61 19.02 8.27
CA CYS A 35 21.22 18.71 7.95
C CYS A 35 20.59 17.71 8.95
N LYS A 36 19.26 17.58 8.92
CA LYS A 36 18.53 16.63 9.77
C LYS A 36 18.39 15.29 9.04
N LEU A 37 18.67 14.21 9.76
CA LEU A 37 18.38 12.85 9.33
C LEU A 37 16.92 12.53 9.66
N ILE A 38 16.13 12.16 8.65
CA ILE A 38 14.73 11.72 8.81
C ILE A 38 14.65 10.29 8.29
N VAL A 39 14.08 9.41 9.09
CA VAL A 39 13.84 8.01 8.73
C VAL A 39 12.33 7.80 8.62
N CYS A 40 11.87 7.55 7.40
CA CYS A 40 10.45 7.30 7.10
C CYS A 40 10.23 5.81 6.83
N MET A 41 9.35 5.17 7.59
CA MET A 41 9.10 3.73 7.50
C MET A 41 7.63 3.37 7.65
N ALA A 42 7.19 2.30 6.99
CA ALA A 42 5.84 1.76 7.20
C ALA A 42 5.81 0.87 8.46
N ALA A 43 4.80 1.05 9.30
CA ALA A 43 4.58 0.21 10.47
C ALA A 43 4.06 -1.20 10.12
N ALA A 44 3.39 -1.32 8.96
CA ALA A 44 2.98 -2.59 8.38
C ALA A 44 3.07 -2.53 6.84
N SER A 45 3.55 -3.60 6.22
CA SER A 45 3.59 -3.71 4.76
C SER A 45 2.19 -3.85 4.17
N ASN A 46 1.86 -3.01 3.19
CA ASN A 46 0.61 -3.15 2.42
C ASN A 46 0.63 -4.33 1.41
N VAL A 47 1.78 -4.99 1.25
CA VAL A 47 1.97 -6.13 0.35
C VAL A 47 1.92 -7.44 1.13
N THR A 48 2.75 -7.57 2.17
CA THR A 48 2.92 -8.83 2.92
C THR A 48 2.21 -8.85 4.27
N GLY A 49 1.69 -7.70 4.71
CA GLY A 49 1.13 -7.53 6.05
C GLY A 49 2.17 -7.49 7.16
N ILE A 50 3.46 -7.72 6.86
CA ILE A 50 4.54 -7.83 7.87
C ILE A 50 4.57 -6.57 8.74
N LEU A 51 4.56 -6.78 10.05
CA LEU A 51 4.66 -5.74 11.07
C LEU A 51 6.11 -5.43 11.39
N VAL A 52 6.40 -4.15 11.61
CA VAL A 52 7.70 -3.67 12.09
C VAL A 52 7.61 -3.36 13.58
N ASP A 53 8.66 -3.69 14.34
CA ASP A 53 8.79 -3.24 15.73
C ASP A 53 9.12 -1.74 15.76
N VAL A 54 8.06 -0.94 15.70
CA VAL A 54 8.15 0.52 15.64
C VAL A 54 8.89 1.14 16.83
N ASP A 55 8.89 0.50 18.00
CA ASP A 55 9.51 1.01 19.21
C ASP A 55 11.03 0.79 19.16
N ALA A 56 11.45 -0.44 18.84
CA ALA A 56 12.86 -0.79 18.72
C ALA A 56 13.56 0.01 17.60
N PHE A 57 12.88 0.16 16.46
CA PHE A 57 13.39 0.94 15.34
C PHE A 57 13.47 2.44 15.69
N SER A 58 12.46 3.01 16.35
CA SER A 58 12.49 4.43 16.76
C SER A 58 13.63 4.69 17.75
N SER A 59 13.84 3.80 18.72
CA SER A 59 14.96 3.89 19.66
C SER A 59 16.30 3.89 18.93
N LEU A 60 16.49 2.97 17.98
CA LEU A 60 17.71 2.91 17.18
C LEU A 60 17.92 4.21 16.38
N ILE A 61 16.90 4.73 15.71
CA ILE A 61 16.97 5.99 14.93
C ILE A 61 17.42 7.16 15.82
N HIS A 62 16.82 7.30 17.00
CA HIS A 62 17.14 8.38 17.94
C HIS A 62 18.56 8.28 18.50
N ARG A 63 19.11 7.07 18.71
CA ARG A 63 20.52 6.89 19.13
C ARG A 63 21.51 7.51 18.14
N TYR A 64 21.13 7.63 16.86
CA TYR A 64 21.93 8.28 15.83
C TYR A 64 21.51 9.73 15.54
N GLY A 65 20.61 10.30 16.34
CA GLY A 65 20.13 11.68 16.22
C GLY A 65 19.18 11.92 15.04
N GLY A 66 18.61 10.86 14.46
CA GLY A 66 17.59 10.96 13.42
C GLY A 66 16.19 11.20 13.99
N LEU A 67 15.25 11.57 13.14
CA LEU A 67 13.82 11.67 13.46
C LEU A 67 13.05 10.45 12.93
N ALA A 68 12.17 9.87 13.74
CA ALA A 68 11.41 8.66 13.41
C ALA A 68 9.99 8.97 12.92
N PHE A 69 9.78 8.86 11.61
CA PHE A 69 8.52 9.16 10.93
C PHE A 69 7.89 7.85 10.44
N TRP A 70 6.62 7.62 10.81
CA TRP A 70 5.96 6.35 10.54
C TRP A 70 4.69 6.47 9.71
N ASP A 71 4.66 5.75 8.59
CA ASP A 71 3.47 5.47 7.82
C ASP A 71 2.67 4.34 8.49
N TYR A 72 1.54 4.71 9.05
CA TYR A 72 0.60 3.82 9.69
C TYR A 72 -0.61 3.50 8.80
N ALA A 73 -0.63 3.91 7.52
CA ALA A 73 -1.82 3.75 6.69
C ALA A 73 -2.31 2.29 6.64
N THR A 74 -1.42 1.30 6.57
CA THR A 74 -1.80 -0.13 6.65
C THR A 74 -2.07 -0.59 8.08
N ALA A 75 -1.30 -0.11 9.07
CA ALA A 75 -1.31 -0.64 10.42
C ALA A 75 -2.42 -0.06 11.31
N ALA A 76 -2.71 1.25 11.16
CA ALA A 76 -3.61 2.03 12.00
C ALA A 76 -5.00 1.42 12.23
N PRO A 77 -5.66 0.79 11.23
CA PRO A 77 -6.96 0.15 11.43
C PRO A 77 -6.92 -1.00 12.44
N TYR A 78 -5.76 -1.61 12.66
CA TYR A 78 -5.61 -2.86 13.40
C TYR A 78 -4.87 -2.66 14.73
N ILE A 79 -3.69 -2.04 14.70
CA ILE A 79 -2.79 -2.00 15.86
C ILE A 79 -3.04 -0.78 16.75
N LYS A 80 -2.54 -0.83 17.99
CA LYS A 80 -2.51 0.35 18.87
C LYS A 80 -1.61 1.43 18.25
N ILE A 81 -2.11 2.67 18.20
CA ILE A 81 -1.35 3.84 17.77
C ILE A 81 -0.85 4.54 19.03
N ASP A 82 0.46 4.58 19.24
CA ASP A 82 1.08 5.17 20.43
C ASP A 82 2.30 6.02 20.06
N MET A 83 2.15 7.34 20.18
CA MET A 83 3.21 8.32 19.92
C MET A 83 4.27 8.35 21.04
N ASN A 84 3.91 7.94 22.26
CA ASN A 84 4.77 8.01 23.44
C ASN A 84 4.66 6.71 24.28
N PRO A 85 5.09 5.56 23.74
CA PRO A 85 5.06 4.32 24.50
C PRO A 85 5.84 4.50 25.81
N THR A 86 5.24 4.04 26.91
CA THR A 86 5.91 4.00 28.20
C THR A 86 6.58 2.65 28.37
N THR A 87 7.91 2.60 28.25
CA THR A 87 8.69 1.36 28.38
C THR A 87 9.67 1.44 29.55
N SER A 88 10.16 0.28 29.99
CA SER A 88 11.21 0.18 31.00
C SER A 88 12.53 -0.19 30.33
N GLY A 89 13.66 0.27 30.87
CA GLY A 89 14.99 -0.04 30.36
C GLY A 89 15.75 1.18 29.82
N PRO A 90 16.91 0.97 29.17
CA PRO A 90 17.80 2.04 28.72
C PRO A 90 17.18 2.91 27.62
N ASP A 91 16.26 2.35 26.84
CA ASP A 91 15.67 2.97 25.66
C ASP A 91 14.34 3.71 25.95
N ARG A 92 13.95 3.80 27.23
CA ARG A 92 12.63 4.34 27.63
C ARG A 92 12.35 5.76 27.11
N ASP A 93 13.40 6.57 26.98
CA ASP A 93 13.31 7.97 26.59
C ASP A 93 13.47 8.16 25.06
N SER A 94 13.59 7.06 24.29
CA SER A 94 13.85 7.07 22.85
C SER A 94 12.89 6.22 22.01
N VAL A 95 11.89 5.55 22.58
CA VAL A 95 10.90 4.75 21.81
C VAL A 95 9.75 5.57 21.23
N TYR A 96 9.70 6.88 21.50
CA TYR A 96 8.65 7.76 20.99
C TYR A 96 8.71 7.86 19.46
N LYS A 97 7.63 8.33 18.82
CA LYS A 97 7.62 8.64 17.38
C LYS A 97 7.61 10.14 17.22
N ASP A 98 8.35 10.67 16.25
CA ASP A 98 8.34 12.10 15.93
C ASP A 98 7.10 12.48 15.12
N ALA A 99 6.71 11.62 14.19
CA ALA A 99 5.49 11.74 13.42
C ALA A 99 4.87 10.37 13.11
N ILE A 100 3.54 10.30 13.15
CA ILE A 100 2.72 9.19 12.65
C ILE A 100 1.70 9.78 11.68
N TYR A 101 1.50 9.15 10.53
CA TYR A 101 0.45 9.52 9.60
C TYR A 101 -0.29 8.29 9.08
N PHE A 102 -1.60 8.43 8.88
CA PHE A 102 -2.44 7.33 8.39
C PHE A 102 -3.67 7.86 7.66
N SER A 103 -4.28 6.97 6.87
CA SER A 103 -5.48 7.28 6.10
C SER A 103 -6.70 6.65 6.77
N MET A 104 -7.63 7.48 7.20
CA MET A 104 -8.83 7.02 7.88
C MET A 104 -9.76 6.18 6.99
N HIS A 105 -9.71 6.35 5.66
CA HIS A 105 -10.49 5.53 4.72
C HIS A 105 -10.13 4.04 4.68
N LYS A 106 -9.09 3.62 5.41
CA LYS A 106 -8.72 2.20 5.57
C LYS A 106 -9.35 1.56 6.81
N PHE A 107 -10.08 2.32 7.63
CA PHE A 107 -10.81 1.84 8.79
C PHE A 107 -12.25 1.46 8.41
N ILE A 108 -12.91 0.64 9.24
CA ILE A 108 -14.34 0.36 9.10
C ILE A 108 -15.13 1.67 9.27
N GLY A 109 -16.00 1.99 8.30
CA GLY A 109 -16.73 3.26 8.26
C GLY A 109 -15.89 4.47 7.85
N GLY A 110 -14.61 4.26 7.52
CA GLY A 110 -13.67 5.29 7.13
C GLY A 110 -13.82 5.93 5.74
N PRO A 111 -14.51 5.36 4.73
CA PRO A 111 -14.62 6.06 3.44
C PRO A 111 -15.16 7.51 3.60
N GLN A 112 -14.55 8.45 2.86
CA GLN A 112 -14.82 9.90 2.93
C GLN A 112 -14.44 10.59 4.27
N THR A 113 -13.38 10.12 4.92
CA THR A 113 -12.72 10.81 6.04
C THR A 113 -11.36 11.38 5.62
N PRO A 114 -10.83 12.42 6.29
CA PRO A 114 -9.52 12.98 5.97
C PRO A 114 -8.37 12.05 6.35
N GLY A 115 -7.16 12.35 5.86
CA GLY A 115 -5.93 11.80 6.42
C GLY A 115 -5.62 12.43 7.78
N VAL A 116 -4.89 11.71 8.63
CA VAL A 116 -4.48 12.21 9.95
C VAL A 116 -2.97 12.23 10.03
N LEU A 117 -2.41 13.38 10.42
CA LEU A 117 -1.00 13.56 10.78
C LEU A 117 -0.92 13.89 12.27
N ILE A 118 -0.16 13.09 13.02
CA ILE A 118 0.16 13.32 14.43
C ILE A 118 1.67 13.55 14.49
N ALA A 119 2.09 14.73 14.89
CA ALA A 119 3.52 15.08 14.93
C ALA A 119 3.85 15.92 16.16
N LYS A 120 5.11 15.83 16.62
CA LYS A 120 5.58 16.65 17.75
C LYS A 120 5.49 18.13 17.41
N ARG A 121 4.99 18.95 18.33
CA ARG A 121 4.84 20.42 18.16
C ARG A 121 6.14 21.10 17.70
N CYS A 122 7.29 20.59 18.11
CA CYS A 122 8.60 21.12 17.71
C CYS A 122 8.89 21.03 16.21
N LEU A 123 8.20 20.16 15.46
CA LEU A 123 8.36 20.00 14.01
C LEU A 123 7.64 21.09 13.21
N PHE A 124 6.67 21.80 13.80
CA PHE A 124 5.85 22.81 13.13
C PHE A 124 6.41 24.24 13.22
N LYS A 125 7.65 24.41 13.70
CA LYS A 125 8.28 25.73 13.85
C LYS A 125 8.42 26.49 12.53
N ALA A 126 8.72 25.79 11.44
CA ALA A 126 8.82 26.42 10.11
C ALA A 126 7.48 27.06 9.69
N GLY A 127 6.37 26.43 10.05
CA GLY A 127 5.01 26.90 9.80
C GLY A 127 4.69 28.26 10.41
N GLU A 128 5.35 28.63 11.52
CA GLU A 128 5.17 29.95 12.17
C GLU A 128 5.55 31.11 11.23
N ALA A 129 6.53 30.90 10.35
CA ALA A 129 6.93 31.87 9.34
C ALA A 129 6.08 31.73 8.06
N GLN A 130 5.81 30.49 7.64
CA GLN A 130 5.00 30.19 6.46
C GLN A 130 4.41 28.78 6.58
N PRO A 131 3.08 28.63 6.75
CA PRO A 131 2.44 27.33 6.82
C PRO A 131 2.48 26.61 5.47
N SER A 132 2.35 25.28 5.51
CA SER A 132 2.39 24.45 4.31
C SER A 132 1.21 24.72 3.37
N GLY A 133 0.02 24.94 3.93
CA GLY A 133 -1.20 25.30 3.20
C GLY A 133 -1.67 26.71 3.58
N CYS A 134 -1.31 27.73 2.79
CA CYS A 134 -1.82 29.08 3.02
C CYS A 134 -3.25 29.21 2.47
N GLY A 135 -4.21 29.60 3.32
CA GLY A 135 -5.60 29.77 2.93
C GLY A 135 -6.37 30.66 3.90
N GLY A 136 -7.66 30.88 3.61
CA GLY A 136 -8.55 31.49 4.60
C GLY A 136 -8.53 30.67 5.90
N GLY A 137 -8.56 31.34 7.05
CA GLY A 137 -8.54 30.66 8.35
C GLY A 137 -7.15 30.36 8.92
N THR A 138 -6.03 30.53 8.18
CA THR A 138 -4.67 30.32 8.75
C THR A 138 -4.01 31.57 9.29
N VAL A 139 -4.53 32.73 8.89
CA VAL A 139 -3.98 34.04 9.19
C VAL A 139 -4.71 34.69 10.37
N PHE A 140 -3.94 35.18 11.32
CA PHE A 140 -4.43 36.09 12.34
C PHE A 140 -4.65 37.50 11.78
N PHE A 141 -3.75 37.98 10.92
CA PHE A 141 -3.86 39.30 10.29
C PHE A 141 -3.09 39.38 8.97
N VAL A 142 -3.65 40.08 7.98
CA VAL A 142 -3.04 40.24 6.65
C VAL A 142 -2.90 41.72 6.30
N ARG A 143 -1.71 42.10 5.85
CA ARG A 143 -1.38 43.39 5.24
C ARG A 143 -0.93 43.17 3.80
N ARG A 144 -0.79 44.26 3.03
CA ARG A 144 -0.30 44.22 1.64
C ARG A 144 1.07 43.55 1.49
N ASP A 145 1.90 43.62 2.53
CA ASP A 145 3.30 43.21 2.54
C ASP A 145 3.64 42.20 3.63
N GLN A 146 2.69 41.85 4.51
CA GLN A 146 2.95 41.03 5.69
C GLN A 146 1.75 40.16 6.08
N HIS A 147 2.05 39.01 6.67
CA HIS A 147 1.07 38.09 7.23
C HIS A 147 1.48 37.77 8.66
N VAL A 148 0.49 37.73 9.55
CA VAL A 148 0.63 37.17 10.89
C VAL A 148 -0.20 35.90 10.89
N TYR A 149 0.42 34.75 11.07
CA TYR A 149 -0.27 33.46 11.10
C TYR A 149 -0.79 33.13 12.51
N LEU A 150 -1.75 32.21 12.58
CA LEU A 150 -2.26 31.71 13.84
C LEU A 150 -1.20 30.92 14.61
N LYS A 151 -1.31 30.94 15.94
CA LYS A 151 -0.38 30.22 16.81
C LYS A 151 -0.71 28.74 16.91
N GLU A 152 -2.00 28.41 16.92
CA GLU A 152 -2.44 27.02 16.98
C GLU A 152 -2.06 26.30 15.68
N VAL A 153 -1.49 25.11 15.83
CA VAL A 153 -0.83 24.42 14.71
C VAL A 153 -1.89 23.92 13.72
N GLU A 154 -2.95 23.32 14.24
CA GLU A 154 -4.04 22.73 13.48
C GLU A 154 -4.72 23.78 12.59
N GLU A 155 -5.14 24.91 13.16
CA GLU A 155 -5.75 26.01 12.40
C GLU A 155 -4.77 26.66 11.40
N ARG A 156 -3.47 26.70 11.74
CA ARG A 156 -2.45 27.29 10.89
C ARG A 156 -2.13 26.42 9.67
N GLU A 157 -2.04 25.11 9.83
CA GLU A 157 -1.60 24.18 8.78
C GLU A 157 -2.78 23.66 7.91
N GLU A 158 -4.02 23.79 8.37
CA GLU A 158 -5.23 23.37 7.64
C GLU A 158 -5.95 24.55 6.96
N GLY A 159 -5.25 25.26 6.08
CA GLY A 159 -5.83 26.41 5.41
C GLY A 159 -7.01 26.11 4.50
N GLY A 160 -8.06 26.92 4.62
CA GLY A 160 -9.31 26.76 3.88
C GLY A 160 -10.48 26.40 4.78
N THR A 161 -11.55 25.88 4.16
CA THR A 161 -12.67 25.31 4.93
C THR A 161 -12.26 23.90 5.36
N PRO A 162 -12.22 23.59 6.67
CA PRO A 162 -11.89 22.24 7.13
C PRO A 162 -12.90 21.22 6.60
N ALA A 163 -12.50 19.95 6.54
CA ALA A 163 -13.36 18.85 6.16
C ALA A 163 -14.34 18.47 7.28
N ILE A 164 -15.22 19.39 7.71
CA ILE A 164 -16.00 19.32 8.96
C ILE A 164 -16.74 17.98 9.11
N ILE A 165 -17.56 17.60 8.13
CA ILE A 165 -18.35 16.35 8.17
C ILE A 165 -17.43 15.13 8.14
N GLU A 166 -16.36 15.20 7.37
CA GLU A 166 -15.38 14.12 7.24
C GLU A 166 -14.61 13.92 8.56
N SER A 167 -14.27 15.00 9.27
CA SER A 167 -13.61 14.98 10.58
C SER A 167 -14.52 14.46 11.69
N ILE A 168 -15.82 14.82 11.69
CA ILE A 168 -16.80 14.23 12.61
C ILE A 168 -16.88 12.71 12.40
N ARG A 169 -16.95 12.28 11.13
CA ARG A 169 -16.93 10.85 10.79
C ARG A 169 -15.65 10.17 11.24
N ALA A 170 -14.49 10.80 11.05
CA ALA A 170 -13.21 10.27 11.53
C ALA A 170 -13.22 10.05 13.05
N GLY A 171 -13.79 10.99 13.83
CA GLY A 171 -13.98 10.82 15.27
C GLY A 171 -14.83 9.60 15.62
N MET A 172 -15.96 9.39 14.93
CA MET A 172 -16.83 8.21 15.13
C MET A 172 -16.13 6.90 14.76
N VAL A 173 -15.36 6.88 13.68
CA VAL A 173 -14.59 5.71 13.24
C VAL A 173 -13.52 5.33 14.27
N MET A 174 -12.84 6.32 14.86
CA MET A 174 -11.89 6.07 15.95
C MET A 174 -12.59 5.55 17.21
N GLN A 175 -13.76 6.07 17.56
CA GLN A 175 -14.57 5.54 18.66
C GLN A 175 -14.98 4.08 18.42
N LEU A 176 -15.38 3.73 17.20
CA LEU A 176 -15.71 2.35 16.83
C LEU A 176 -14.50 1.42 17.05
N LYS A 177 -13.32 1.80 16.55
CA LYS A 177 -12.09 1.03 16.79
C LYS A 177 -11.76 0.89 18.28
N GLN A 178 -11.94 1.96 19.06
CA GLN A 178 -11.72 1.91 20.51
C GLN A 178 -12.70 0.97 21.21
N ALA A 179 -13.96 0.90 20.76
CA ALA A 179 -14.96 0.00 21.31
C ALA A 179 -14.65 -1.48 21.02
N VAL A 180 -14.12 -1.80 19.83
CA VAL A 180 -13.65 -3.16 19.50
C VAL A 180 -12.35 -3.49 20.22
N THR A 181 -11.49 -2.49 20.45
CA THR A 181 -10.11 -2.56 20.99
C THR A 181 -9.08 -3.11 20.00
N PRO A 182 -7.88 -2.50 19.90
CA PRO A 182 -6.78 -3.05 19.08
C PRO A 182 -6.37 -4.47 19.47
N GLU A 183 -6.48 -4.82 20.75
CA GLU A 183 -6.10 -6.13 21.28
C GLU A 183 -7.02 -7.23 20.72
N ALA A 184 -8.33 -7.04 20.77
CA ALA A 184 -9.29 -8.00 20.21
C ALA A 184 -9.18 -8.08 18.68
N ILE A 185 -8.91 -6.95 18.01
CA ILE A 185 -8.64 -6.95 16.56
C ILE A 185 -7.42 -7.84 16.29
N MET A 186 -6.29 -7.59 16.94
CA MET A 186 -5.05 -8.36 16.69
C MET A 186 -5.19 -9.84 17.04
N GLU A 187 -5.90 -10.20 18.11
CA GLU A 187 -6.20 -11.60 18.42
C GLU A 187 -6.96 -12.28 17.27
N ARG A 188 -7.94 -11.59 16.69
CA ARG A 188 -8.71 -12.09 15.56
C ARG A 188 -7.89 -12.17 14.26
N GLU A 189 -7.05 -11.16 13.99
CA GLU A 189 -6.14 -11.16 12.84
C GLU A 189 -5.15 -12.35 12.91
N GLU A 190 -4.63 -12.67 14.10
CA GLU A 190 -3.78 -13.85 14.29
C GLU A 190 -4.48 -15.17 13.95
N VAL A 191 -5.78 -15.29 14.25
CA VAL A 191 -6.58 -16.46 13.86
C VAL A 191 -6.63 -16.58 12.34
N HIS A 192 -6.87 -15.48 11.63
CA HIS A 192 -6.88 -15.48 10.17
C HIS A 192 -5.51 -15.83 9.57
N VAL A 193 -4.41 -15.29 10.11
CA VAL A 193 -3.05 -15.64 9.66
C VAL A 193 -2.78 -17.13 9.86
N LYS A 194 -3.13 -17.71 11.03
CA LYS A 194 -2.98 -19.15 11.29
C LYS A 194 -3.80 -19.98 10.29
N ARG A 195 -5.05 -19.58 10.02
CA ARG A 195 -5.93 -20.25 9.04
C ARG A 195 -5.34 -20.22 7.62
N VAL A 196 -4.83 -19.07 7.18
CA VAL A 196 -4.16 -18.91 5.87
C VAL A 196 -3.03 -19.93 5.75
N TRP A 197 -2.14 -20.00 6.75
CA TRP A 197 -1.00 -20.92 6.68
C TRP A 197 -1.41 -22.39 6.73
N GLN A 198 -2.35 -22.76 7.62
CA GLN A 198 -2.87 -24.12 7.71
C GLN A 198 -3.51 -24.59 6.39
N LYS A 199 -4.19 -23.68 5.68
CA LYS A 199 -4.78 -24.01 4.39
C LYS A 199 -3.70 -24.03 3.31
N LEU A 200 -2.95 -22.96 3.12
CA LEU A 200 -2.12 -22.77 1.93
C LEU A 200 -0.77 -23.52 1.96
N SER A 201 -0.27 -23.94 3.13
CA SER A 201 1.04 -24.63 3.25
C SER A 201 1.15 -25.91 2.41
N ASP A 202 0.02 -26.59 2.22
CA ASP A 202 -0.02 -27.89 1.55
C ASP A 202 -0.26 -27.76 0.04
N CYS A 203 -0.35 -26.53 -0.48
CA CYS A 203 -0.54 -26.27 -1.90
C CYS A 203 0.81 -25.89 -2.54
N PRO A 204 1.51 -26.81 -3.22
CA PRO A 204 2.82 -26.48 -3.79
C PRO A 204 2.73 -25.39 -4.87
N ASN A 205 1.61 -25.23 -5.55
CA ASN A 205 1.51 -24.25 -6.62
C ASN A 205 1.33 -22.81 -6.12
N ILE A 206 1.15 -22.58 -4.82
CA ILE A 206 0.99 -21.24 -4.27
C ILE A 206 2.25 -20.80 -3.53
N ILE A 207 2.74 -19.61 -3.87
CA ILE A 207 3.88 -18.99 -3.19
C ILE A 207 3.36 -17.75 -2.49
N VAL A 208 3.36 -17.78 -1.16
CA VAL A 208 3.00 -16.62 -0.34
C VAL A 208 4.24 -15.74 -0.16
N LEU A 209 4.18 -14.52 -0.66
CA LEU A 209 5.25 -13.53 -0.51
C LEU A 209 5.37 -13.10 0.96
N GLY A 210 6.59 -12.82 1.41
CA GLY A 210 6.85 -12.47 2.81
C GLY A 210 7.26 -13.64 3.72
N GLY A 211 7.26 -14.88 3.22
CA GLY A 211 7.51 -16.09 4.04
C GLY A 211 6.47 -16.28 5.16
N ASN A 212 6.74 -17.11 6.16
CA ASN A 212 5.82 -17.41 7.28
C ASN A 212 6.40 -17.09 8.68
N GLN A 213 7.62 -16.55 8.76
CA GLN A 213 8.33 -16.36 10.04
C GLN A 213 7.95 -15.04 10.73
N ALA A 214 7.74 -13.98 9.95
CA ALA A 214 7.43 -12.66 10.49
C ALA A 214 5.95 -12.52 10.89
N SER A 215 5.72 -11.86 12.03
CA SER A 215 4.38 -11.42 12.44
C SER A 215 3.77 -10.49 11.40
N ARG A 216 2.49 -10.66 11.11
CA ARG A 216 1.80 -9.94 10.04
C ARG A 216 0.32 -9.78 10.30
N LEU A 217 -0.25 -8.77 9.66
CA LEU A 217 -1.67 -8.72 9.33
C LEU A 217 -1.96 -9.75 8.21
N PRO A 218 -3.18 -10.32 8.09
CA PRO A 218 -3.55 -11.26 7.03
C PRO A 218 -3.81 -10.55 5.70
N ILE A 219 -2.80 -9.81 5.25
CA ILE A 219 -2.68 -9.23 3.92
C ILE A 219 -1.74 -10.16 3.16
N ILE A 220 -2.31 -10.97 2.28
CA ILE A 220 -1.63 -12.12 1.69
C ILE A 220 -1.43 -11.86 0.19
N SER A 221 -0.19 -11.64 -0.20
CA SER A 221 0.21 -11.55 -1.61
C SER A 221 0.74 -12.90 -2.08
N VAL A 222 0.20 -13.41 -3.18
CA VAL A 222 0.52 -14.72 -3.74
C VAL A 222 0.94 -14.63 -5.20
N VAL A 223 1.84 -15.53 -5.57
CA VAL A 223 2.15 -15.86 -6.96
C VAL A 223 1.77 -17.32 -7.18
N ILE A 224 1.07 -17.60 -8.28
CA ILE A 224 0.63 -18.95 -8.62
C ILE A 224 1.58 -19.55 -9.63
N ARG A 225 2.29 -20.58 -9.19
CA ARG A 225 3.26 -21.35 -9.96
C ARG A 225 2.53 -22.36 -10.83
N HIS A 226 2.95 -22.42 -12.10
CA HIS A 226 2.53 -23.43 -13.03
C HIS A 226 3.57 -24.55 -13.12
N THR A 227 3.16 -25.78 -12.81
CA THR A 227 4.03 -26.97 -12.81
C THR A 227 3.45 -28.07 -13.69
N TYR A 228 3.13 -27.78 -14.95
CA TYR A 228 2.91 -28.86 -15.90
C TYR A 228 4.22 -29.65 -16.09
N PRO A 229 4.20 -30.99 -16.16
CA PRO A 229 5.38 -31.81 -15.95
C PRO A 229 6.52 -31.42 -16.88
N VAL A 230 7.59 -30.89 -16.28
CA VAL A 230 8.91 -30.83 -16.88
C VAL A 230 9.27 -32.25 -17.26
N ASN A 231 9.63 -32.46 -18.53
CA ASN A 231 10.09 -33.74 -19.03
C ASN A 231 11.14 -34.30 -18.04
N LYS A 232 10.88 -35.46 -17.42
CA LYS A 232 11.74 -36.02 -16.33
C LYS A 232 13.21 -36.17 -16.75
N ASN A 233 13.47 -36.17 -18.05
CA ASN A 233 14.79 -36.24 -18.66
C ASN A 233 15.59 -34.91 -18.63
N ILE A 234 14.99 -33.79 -18.20
CA ILE A 234 15.65 -32.47 -18.08
C ILE A 234 16.17 -32.22 -16.65
N ILE A 235 15.89 -33.13 -15.71
CA ILE A 235 16.43 -33.07 -14.35
C ILE A 235 17.87 -33.60 -14.37
N SER A 236 18.79 -32.78 -14.88
CA SER A 236 20.20 -32.92 -14.52
C SER A 236 20.33 -32.64 -13.03
N SER A 237 21.06 -33.49 -12.31
CA SER A 237 21.31 -33.46 -10.86
C SER A 237 22.06 -32.20 -10.36
N SER A 238 22.15 -31.14 -11.16
CA SER A 238 22.91 -29.92 -10.89
C SER A 238 22.08 -28.63 -10.91
N THR A 239 20.79 -28.66 -11.27
CA THR A 239 20.00 -27.43 -11.38
C THR A 239 19.33 -27.08 -10.06
N THR A 240 19.79 -26.01 -9.42
CA THR A 240 19.22 -25.46 -8.17
C THR A 240 17.82 -24.85 -8.35
N HIS A 241 17.37 -24.66 -9.59
CA HIS A 241 16.06 -24.09 -9.92
C HIS A 241 15.37 -24.92 -10.99
N LEU A 242 14.18 -25.46 -10.68
CA LEU A 242 13.33 -26.10 -11.68
C LEU A 242 12.74 -25.01 -12.60
N PRO A 243 12.77 -25.20 -13.93
CA PRO A 243 12.11 -24.30 -14.87
C PRO A 243 10.62 -24.15 -14.49
N CYS A 244 10.15 -22.91 -14.35
CA CYS A 244 8.81 -22.62 -13.87
C CYS A 244 8.27 -21.31 -14.45
N LEU A 245 7.04 -21.33 -14.96
CA LEU A 245 6.26 -20.14 -15.28
C LEU A 245 5.18 -19.92 -14.21
N PHE A 246 4.55 -18.76 -14.24
CA PHE A 246 3.46 -18.42 -13.33
C PHE A 246 2.16 -18.15 -14.08
N LEU A 247 1.06 -18.06 -13.34
CA LEU A 247 -0.17 -17.45 -13.84
C LEU A 247 -0.07 -15.93 -13.69
N HIS A 248 -0.48 -15.21 -14.72
CA HIS A 248 -0.46 -13.75 -14.70
C HIS A 248 -1.36 -13.22 -13.57
N HIS A 249 -0.89 -12.25 -12.78
CA HIS A 249 -1.59 -11.77 -11.59
C HIS A 249 -2.99 -11.19 -11.90
N ASN A 250 -3.13 -10.42 -12.99
CA ASN A 250 -4.45 -9.94 -13.45
C ASN A 250 -5.38 -11.08 -13.89
N PHE A 251 -4.83 -12.17 -14.46
CA PHE A 251 -5.64 -13.35 -14.81
C PHE A 251 -6.16 -14.04 -13.54
N VAL A 252 -5.29 -14.24 -12.55
CA VAL A 252 -5.69 -14.84 -11.26
C VAL A 252 -6.78 -14.01 -10.59
N ALA A 253 -6.64 -12.68 -10.55
CA ALA A 253 -7.67 -11.80 -10.00
C ALA A 253 -8.99 -11.87 -10.79
N SER A 254 -8.94 -11.90 -12.12
CA SER A 254 -10.13 -12.03 -12.98
C SER A 254 -10.83 -13.37 -12.76
N LEU A 255 -10.07 -14.47 -12.68
CA LEU A 255 -10.62 -15.80 -12.48
C LEU A 255 -11.26 -15.96 -11.08
N LEU A 256 -10.67 -15.37 -10.05
CA LEU A 256 -11.27 -15.33 -8.69
C LEU A 256 -12.61 -14.58 -8.70
N ASN A 257 -12.69 -13.46 -9.42
CA ASN A 257 -13.94 -12.72 -9.59
C ASN A 257 -14.97 -13.53 -10.37
N ASP A 258 -14.60 -14.07 -11.52
CA ASP A 258 -15.55 -14.66 -12.46
C ASP A 258 -16.13 -15.99 -11.97
N LEU A 259 -15.34 -16.82 -11.28
CA LEU A 259 -15.80 -18.10 -10.76
C LEU A 259 -16.42 -18.00 -9.36
N PHE A 260 -15.91 -17.10 -8.51
CA PHE A 260 -16.20 -17.10 -7.07
C PHE A 260 -16.76 -15.78 -6.55
N GLY A 261 -16.80 -14.71 -7.35
CA GLY A 261 -17.19 -13.37 -6.90
C GLY A 261 -16.18 -12.73 -5.93
N ILE A 262 -14.94 -13.23 -5.89
CA ILE A 262 -13.91 -12.77 -4.96
C ILE A 262 -13.11 -11.63 -5.59
N GLN A 263 -13.15 -10.46 -4.97
CA GLN A 263 -12.37 -9.30 -5.40
C GLN A 263 -10.95 -9.35 -4.83
N ALA A 264 -9.97 -9.51 -5.72
CA ALA A 264 -8.55 -9.41 -5.38
C ALA A 264 -7.92 -8.14 -5.99
N ARG A 265 -6.76 -7.74 -5.47
CA ARG A 265 -5.91 -6.70 -6.08
C ARG A 265 -4.73 -7.35 -6.78
N SER A 266 -4.36 -6.87 -7.96
CA SER A 266 -3.24 -7.39 -8.74
C SER A 266 -2.24 -6.28 -9.12
N GLY A 267 -1.01 -6.68 -9.47
CA GLY A 267 0.09 -5.77 -9.82
C GLY A 267 1.15 -5.66 -8.72
N CYS A 268 1.75 -4.48 -8.55
CA CYS A 268 2.82 -4.20 -7.57
C CYS A 268 2.36 -3.38 -6.35
N ALA A 269 1.04 -3.17 -6.19
CA ALA A 269 0.40 -2.53 -5.03
C ALA A 269 1.03 -1.19 -4.57
N CYS A 270 1.46 -0.34 -5.52
CA CYS A 270 2.16 0.93 -5.27
C CYS A 270 3.46 0.80 -4.48
N ALA A 271 4.04 -0.40 -4.41
CA ALA A 271 5.26 -0.70 -3.69
C ALA A 271 6.32 -1.29 -4.65
N GLY A 272 6.50 -0.65 -5.80
CA GLY A 272 7.31 -1.14 -6.94
C GLY A 272 8.64 -1.78 -6.54
N PRO A 273 9.57 -1.03 -5.91
CA PRO A 273 10.85 -1.62 -5.57
C PRO A 273 10.79 -2.61 -4.38
N TYR A 274 9.76 -2.60 -3.52
CA TYR A 274 9.57 -3.69 -2.54
C TYR A 274 9.03 -4.98 -3.21
N ALA A 275 8.16 -4.83 -4.22
CA ALA A 275 7.71 -5.93 -5.05
C ALA A 275 8.88 -6.58 -5.81
N MET A 276 9.83 -5.78 -6.30
CA MET A 276 11.05 -6.28 -6.96
C MET A 276 11.88 -7.16 -6.01
N ASP A 277 12.17 -6.69 -4.79
CA ASP A 277 12.88 -7.49 -3.76
C ASP A 277 12.17 -8.83 -3.52
N LEU A 278 10.85 -8.80 -3.32
CA LEU A 278 10.04 -10.01 -3.04
C LEU A 278 10.00 -11.00 -4.22
N LEU A 279 10.01 -10.49 -5.45
CA LEU A 279 10.01 -11.29 -6.67
C LEU A 279 11.42 -11.75 -7.09
N GLY A 280 12.47 -11.29 -6.39
CA GLY A 280 13.87 -11.62 -6.72
C GLY A 280 14.35 -10.94 -8.00
N ILE A 281 13.84 -9.73 -8.28
CA ILE A 281 14.23 -8.92 -9.44
C ILE A 281 15.34 -7.98 -8.99
N ASP A 282 16.55 -8.16 -9.52
CA ASP A 282 17.65 -7.23 -9.28
C ASP A 282 17.55 -5.98 -10.17
N GLU A 283 18.41 -4.98 -9.91
CA GLU A 283 18.41 -3.71 -10.64
C GLU A 283 18.71 -3.88 -12.15
N ALA A 284 19.50 -4.89 -12.53
CA ALA A 284 19.81 -5.15 -13.92
C ALA A 284 18.56 -5.65 -14.66
N LEU A 285 17.83 -6.60 -14.08
CA LEU A 285 16.58 -7.11 -14.63
C LEU A 285 15.46 -6.08 -14.56
N ALA A 286 15.38 -5.28 -13.49
CA ALA A 286 14.42 -4.19 -13.35
C ALA A 286 14.59 -3.17 -14.48
N LYS A 287 15.82 -2.83 -14.85
CA LYS A 287 16.13 -1.95 -15.98
C LYS A 287 15.67 -2.54 -17.32
N LEU A 288 15.84 -3.85 -17.55
CA LEU A 288 15.32 -4.50 -18.75
C LEU A 288 13.79 -4.42 -18.83
N TYR A 289 13.09 -4.60 -17.70
CA TYR A 289 11.64 -4.37 -17.64
C TYR A 289 11.27 -2.92 -17.89
N GLU A 290 12.00 -1.96 -17.34
CA GLU A 290 11.79 -0.52 -17.60
C GLU A 290 11.91 -0.22 -19.10
N GLU A 291 13.00 -0.64 -19.75
CA GLU A 291 13.24 -0.45 -21.18
C GLU A 291 12.12 -1.08 -22.03
N ALA A 292 11.69 -2.29 -21.68
CA ALA A 292 10.63 -2.99 -22.40
C ALA A 292 9.24 -2.39 -22.20
N LEU A 293 8.96 -1.82 -21.02
CA LEU A 293 7.67 -1.20 -20.69
C LEU A 293 7.58 0.22 -21.24
N VAL A 294 8.60 1.06 -21.05
CA VAL A 294 8.63 2.45 -21.54
C VAL A 294 8.82 2.50 -23.06
N GLY A 295 9.49 1.50 -23.63
CA GLY A 295 9.84 1.40 -25.04
C GLY A 295 11.04 2.29 -25.39
N CYS A 296 11.98 1.73 -26.16
CA CYS A 296 13.09 2.47 -26.76
C CYS A 296 12.56 3.37 -27.90
N ASN A 297 11.89 4.49 -27.59
CA ASN A 297 11.60 5.57 -28.54
C ASN A 297 11.39 6.92 -27.81
N LEU A 298 12.30 7.26 -26.90
CA LEU A 298 12.53 8.66 -26.51
C LEU A 298 13.34 9.39 -27.60
N ASP A 299 12.92 9.26 -28.86
CA ASP A 299 13.44 10.14 -29.91
C ASP A 299 12.70 11.47 -29.79
N SER A 300 13.42 12.48 -29.29
CA SER A 300 12.91 13.76 -28.75
C SER A 300 12.32 14.70 -29.83
N SER A 301 11.80 14.17 -30.93
CA SER A 301 11.37 14.96 -32.10
C SER A 301 9.94 14.69 -32.58
N LYS A 302 9.14 13.84 -31.92
CA LYS A 302 7.73 13.63 -32.29
C LYS A 302 6.80 13.59 -31.08
N HIS A 303 6.56 14.76 -30.48
CA HIS A 303 5.34 14.98 -29.69
C HIS A 303 4.11 14.90 -30.60
N LYS A 304 3.57 13.70 -30.79
CA LYS A 304 2.16 13.50 -31.13
C LYS A 304 1.48 12.89 -29.92
N LEU A 305 0.57 13.68 -29.33
CA LEU A 305 -0.32 13.39 -28.21
C LEU A 305 -1.31 12.24 -28.49
N SER A 306 -0.86 11.04 -28.90
CA SER A 306 -1.79 9.93 -29.18
C SER A 306 -1.27 8.50 -28.99
N GLU A 307 -0.27 8.25 -28.14
CA GLU A 307 0.11 6.87 -27.73
C GLU A 307 0.57 6.91 -26.26
N GLU A 308 -0.37 7.01 -25.32
CA GLU A 308 -0.08 7.18 -23.87
C GLU A 308 -0.07 5.85 -23.08
N TYR A 309 -0.12 4.70 -23.76
CA TYR A 309 -0.02 3.39 -23.12
C TYR A 309 1.24 2.64 -23.54
N PRO A 310 2.02 2.09 -22.59
CA PRO A 310 3.10 1.17 -22.91
C PRO A 310 2.49 -0.01 -23.68
N LYS A 311 3.01 -0.31 -24.88
CA LYS A 311 2.42 -1.32 -25.78
C LYS A 311 2.41 -2.74 -25.20
N ARG A 312 2.97 -2.95 -24.00
CA ARG A 312 3.30 -4.26 -23.41
C ARG A 312 3.13 -4.34 -21.89
N GLU A 313 2.21 -3.60 -21.29
CA GLU A 313 1.92 -3.66 -19.83
C GLU A 313 1.79 -5.09 -19.28
N VAL A 314 1.35 -6.06 -20.10
CA VAL A 314 1.23 -7.48 -19.72
C VAL A 314 2.53 -8.13 -19.25
N ILE A 315 3.71 -7.58 -19.58
CA ILE A 315 4.98 -8.13 -19.08
C ILE A 315 5.30 -7.67 -17.65
N ARG A 316 4.58 -6.68 -17.10
CA ARG A 316 4.87 -6.11 -15.78
C ARG A 316 4.81 -7.19 -14.68
N PRO A 317 5.91 -7.46 -13.97
CA PRO A 317 5.91 -8.38 -12.85
C PRO A 317 4.97 -7.92 -11.73
N GLY A 318 4.38 -8.88 -11.02
CA GLY A 318 3.45 -8.58 -9.92
C GLY A 318 2.89 -9.83 -9.28
N PHE A 319 1.95 -9.61 -8.37
CA PHE A 319 1.31 -10.66 -7.56
C PHE A 319 -0.18 -10.37 -7.39
N THR A 320 -0.92 -11.37 -6.91
CA THR A 320 -2.33 -11.20 -6.51
C THR A 320 -2.40 -11.09 -5.00
N ARG A 321 -3.11 -10.10 -4.49
CA ARG A 321 -3.26 -9.81 -3.07
C ARG A 321 -4.71 -9.92 -2.62
N VAL A 322 -4.91 -10.67 -1.55
CA VAL A 322 -6.17 -10.76 -0.80
C VAL A 322 -5.94 -10.31 0.64
N SER A 323 -7.01 -9.90 1.33
CA SER A 323 -6.96 -9.48 2.73
C SER A 323 -8.13 -10.07 3.49
N PHE A 324 -7.88 -10.50 4.73
CA PHE A 324 -8.89 -11.13 5.60
C PHE A 324 -9.13 -10.24 6.81
N PRO A 325 -10.01 -9.23 6.73
CA PRO A 325 -10.22 -8.30 7.84
C PRO A 325 -10.85 -9.01 9.04
N TYR A 326 -10.56 -8.56 10.27
CA TYR A 326 -11.03 -9.17 11.51
C TYR A 326 -12.55 -9.42 11.62
N PHE A 327 -13.37 -8.62 10.94
CA PHE A 327 -14.84 -8.73 10.93
C PHE A 327 -15.37 -9.73 9.89
N MET A 328 -14.49 -10.40 9.13
CA MET A 328 -14.85 -11.45 8.19
C MET A 328 -15.28 -12.71 8.94
N PRO A 329 -16.44 -13.30 8.61
CA PRO A 329 -16.86 -14.62 9.07
C PRO A 329 -15.86 -15.73 8.74
N ASP A 330 -15.85 -16.78 9.55
CA ASP A 330 -14.89 -17.89 9.40
C ASP A 330 -15.14 -18.72 8.13
N ASP A 331 -16.39 -18.97 7.81
CA ASP A 331 -16.84 -19.70 6.62
C ASP A 331 -16.54 -18.93 5.32
N GLU A 332 -16.68 -17.60 5.32
CA GLU A 332 -16.27 -16.75 4.21
C GLU A 332 -14.74 -16.78 4.01
N ALA A 333 -13.97 -16.71 5.10
CA ALA A 333 -12.51 -16.82 5.02
C ALA A 333 -12.07 -18.20 4.49
N ASP A 334 -12.72 -19.28 4.94
CA ASP A 334 -12.45 -20.64 4.45
C ASP A 334 -12.82 -20.80 2.97
N PHE A 335 -13.97 -20.25 2.53
CA PHE A 335 -14.37 -20.23 1.13
C PHE A 335 -13.33 -19.53 0.24
N ILE A 336 -12.83 -18.36 0.64
CA ILE A 336 -11.81 -17.62 -0.11
C ILE A 336 -10.50 -18.42 -0.20
N LEU A 337 -10.09 -19.07 0.90
CA LEU A 337 -8.88 -19.90 0.92
C LEU A 337 -9.02 -21.15 0.04
N ASP A 338 -10.19 -21.79 0.04
CA ASP A 338 -10.47 -22.95 -0.81
C ASP A 338 -10.56 -22.56 -2.29
N ALA A 339 -11.12 -21.38 -2.61
CA ALA A 339 -11.08 -20.80 -3.95
C ALA A 339 -9.65 -20.48 -4.42
N LEU A 340 -8.82 -19.90 -3.56
CA LEU A 340 -7.39 -19.66 -3.87
C LEU A 340 -6.64 -20.96 -4.15
N LYS A 341 -6.88 -22.01 -3.35
CA LYS A 341 -6.33 -23.35 -3.62
C LYS A 341 -6.80 -23.89 -4.96
N PHE A 342 -8.10 -23.79 -5.24
CA PHE A 342 -8.67 -24.22 -6.52
C PHE A 342 -7.97 -23.53 -7.69
N VAL A 343 -7.81 -22.21 -7.64
CA VAL A 343 -7.12 -21.44 -8.69
C VAL A 343 -5.64 -21.80 -8.76
N ALA A 344 -4.97 -22.02 -7.63
CA ALA A 344 -3.57 -22.44 -7.62
C ALA A 344 -3.34 -23.82 -8.25
N THR A 345 -4.27 -24.76 -8.05
CA THR A 345 -4.16 -26.11 -8.61
C THR A 345 -4.65 -26.19 -10.06
N ASN A 346 -5.77 -25.53 -10.37
CA ASN A 346 -6.53 -25.75 -11.60
C ASN A 346 -6.67 -24.50 -12.49
N GLY A 347 -6.29 -23.31 -12.02
CA GLY A 347 -6.57 -22.05 -12.70
C GLY A 347 -6.00 -21.96 -14.11
N TRP A 348 -4.85 -22.59 -14.35
CA TRP A 348 -4.20 -22.66 -15.66
C TRP A 348 -5.08 -23.32 -16.74
N ILE A 349 -6.01 -24.21 -16.35
CA ILE A 349 -6.92 -24.91 -17.27
C ILE A 349 -7.95 -23.95 -17.88
N PHE A 350 -8.25 -22.84 -17.20
CA PHE A 350 -9.20 -21.84 -17.66
C PHE A 350 -8.57 -20.81 -18.60
N LEU A 351 -7.24 -20.70 -18.66
CA LEU A 351 -6.55 -19.74 -19.54
C LEU A 351 -7.06 -19.73 -20.99
N PRO A 352 -7.37 -20.88 -21.63
CA PRO A 352 -7.86 -20.90 -23.00
C PRO A 352 -9.20 -20.19 -23.23
N PHE A 353 -9.96 -19.90 -22.16
CA PHE A 353 -11.24 -19.21 -22.21
C PHE A 353 -11.10 -17.70 -21.96
N TYR A 354 -9.87 -17.21 -21.83
CA TYR A 354 -9.58 -15.81 -21.59
C TYR A 354 -8.70 -15.25 -22.69
N ARG A 355 -8.92 -13.96 -22.97
CA ARG A 355 -8.06 -13.12 -23.79
C ARG A 355 -7.44 -12.04 -22.92
N TYR A 356 -6.25 -11.59 -23.28
CA TYR A 356 -5.62 -10.45 -22.63
C TYR A 356 -5.37 -9.32 -23.61
N ASN A 357 -5.38 -8.09 -23.10
CA ASN A 357 -4.90 -6.92 -23.84
C ASN A 357 -3.44 -6.66 -23.45
N ALA A 358 -2.51 -6.80 -24.40
CA ALA A 358 -1.09 -6.63 -24.15
C ALA A 358 -0.71 -5.23 -23.62
N ALA A 359 -1.45 -4.19 -24.03
CA ALA A 359 -1.17 -2.80 -23.68
C ALA A 359 -1.73 -2.39 -22.31
N THR A 360 -2.78 -3.05 -21.82
CA THR A 360 -3.39 -2.74 -20.50
C THR A 360 -3.17 -3.83 -19.46
N ALA A 361 -2.66 -4.99 -19.87
CA ALA A 361 -2.61 -6.22 -19.09
C ALA A 361 -3.97 -6.71 -18.58
N GLU A 362 -5.09 -6.20 -19.10
CA GLU A 362 -6.43 -6.61 -18.72
C GLU A 362 -6.74 -8.00 -19.27
N TRP A 363 -7.33 -8.86 -18.44
CA TRP A 363 -7.78 -10.19 -18.83
C TRP A 363 -9.30 -10.24 -18.80
N THR A 364 -9.91 -10.76 -19.88
CA THR A 364 -11.37 -10.88 -19.97
C THR A 364 -11.73 -12.26 -20.49
N HIS A 365 -12.81 -12.83 -19.96
CA HIS A 365 -13.36 -14.06 -20.50
C HIS A 365 -13.78 -13.84 -21.96
N CYS A 366 -13.59 -14.82 -22.83
CA CYS A 366 -13.85 -14.69 -24.27
C CYS A 366 -15.31 -14.34 -24.59
N ASN A 367 -16.24 -14.77 -23.72
CA ASN A 367 -17.68 -14.46 -23.85
C ASN A 367 -18.11 -13.18 -23.11
N TYR A 368 -17.18 -12.45 -22.46
CA TYR A 368 -17.52 -11.22 -21.77
C TYR A 368 -17.79 -10.09 -22.78
N ASP A 369 -18.94 -9.45 -22.62
CA ASP A 369 -19.34 -8.23 -23.36
C ASP A 369 -19.42 -7.04 -22.39
N PRO A 370 -18.48 -6.08 -22.46
CA PRO A 370 -18.46 -4.90 -21.59
C PRO A 370 -19.61 -3.93 -21.83
N GLY A 371 -20.39 -4.09 -22.90
CA GLY A 371 -21.58 -3.28 -23.18
C GLY A 371 -22.78 -3.69 -22.33
N ILE A 372 -22.84 -4.93 -21.85
CA ILE A 372 -23.98 -5.47 -21.11
C ILE A 372 -23.93 -4.98 -19.66
N GLY A 373 -24.95 -4.23 -19.24
CA GLY A 373 -25.11 -3.78 -17.84
C GLY A 373 -24.21 -2.61 -17.43
N ARG A 374 -23.44 -2.01 -18.35
CA ARG A 374 -22.61 -0.83 -18.06
C ARG A 374 -23.48 0.40 -17.79
N LYS A 375 -23.23 1.05 -16.66
CA LYS A 375 -23.89 2.31 -16.26
C LYS A 375 -22.95 3.49 -16.48
N TRP A 376 -23.50 4.60 -16.96
CA TRP A 376 -22.74 5.82 -17.23
C TRP A 376 -23.23 6.96 -16.36
N LEU A 377 -22.33 7.89 -16.02
CA LEU A 377 -22.73 9.11 -15.30
C LEU A 377 -23.75 9.95 -16.10
N THR A 378 -23.72 9.84 -17.43
CA THR A 378 -24.70 10.46 -18.33
C THR A 378 -26.10 9.88 -18.21
N ASP A 379 -26.26 8.73 -17.56
CA ASP A 379 -27.57 8.11 -17.32
C ASP A 379 -28.28 8.76 -16.12
N ILE A 380 -27.56 9.55 -15.32
CA ILE A 380 -28.12 10.33 -14.21
C ILE A 380 -28.75 11.60 -14.80
N ARG A 381 -30.02 11.84 -14.45
CA ARG A 381 -30.72 13.09 -14.77
C ARG A 381 -31.32 13.69 -13.51
N TYR A 382 -31.42 15.01 -13.49
CA TYR A 382 -32.08 15.75 -12.43
C TYR A 382 -33.40 16.28 -13.00
N THR A 383 -34.50 15.96 -12.32
CA THR A 383 -35.85 16.36 -12.67
C THR A 383 -36.46 17.12 -11.50
N ASP A 384 -37.63 17.75 -11.72
CA ASP A 384 -38.36 18.45 -10.66
C ASP A 384 -38.77 17.49 -9.50
N ASP A 385 -38.88 16.19 -9.79
CA ASP A 385 -39.18 15.13 -8.81
C ASP A 385 -37.92 14.49 -8.17
N GLY A 386 -36.73 15.02 -8.49
CA GLY A 386 -35.44 14.57 -7.95
C GLY A 386 -34.51 13.89 -8.95
N MET A 387 -33.49 13.20 -8.42
CA MET A 387 -32.47 12.50 -9.20
C MET A 387 -33.01 11.17 -9.72
N ILE A 388 -32.94 10.94 -11.03
CA ILE A 388 -33.35 9.71 -11.71
C ILE A 388 -32.15 9.06 -12.41
N TRP A 389 -32.13 7.72 -12.46
CA TRP A 389 -31.13 6.93 -13.17
C TRP A 389 -31.70 5.57 -13.57
N SER A 390 -31.11 4.88 -14.57
CA SER A 390 -31.54 3.53 -14.94
C SER A 390 -31.18 2.50 -13.87
N THR A 391 -32.17 1.71 -13.47
CA THR A 391 -32.02 0.54 -12.59
C THR A 391 -31.93 -0.77 -13.35
N ASP A 392 -31.82 -0.75 -14.69
CA ASP A 392 -31.81 -1.97 -15.49
C ASP A 392 -30.68 -2.90 -15.02
N CYS A 393 -31.10 -4.04 -14.47
CA CYS A 393 -30.19 -5.11 -14.08
C CYS A 393 -30.01 -6.01 -15.31
N PRO A 394 -28.77 -6.35 -15.71
CA PRO A 394 -28.57 -7.29 -16.80
C PRO A 394 -29.34 -8.60 -16.52
N LYS A 395 -29.95 -9.16 -17.56
CA LYS A 395 -30.74 -10.41 -17.43
C LYS A 395 -29.81 -11.52 -16.92
N GLN A 396 -30.18 -12.09 -15.78
CA GLN A 396 -29.45 -13.18 -15.17
C GLN A 396 -29.73 -14.48 -15.94
N GLU A 397 -28.73 -15.01 -16.65
CA GLU A 397 -28.89 -16.21 -17.49
C GLU A 397 -28.88 -17.52 -16.68
N MET A 398 -28.28 -17.53 -15.48
CA MET A 398 -28.20 -18.70 -14.60
C MET A 398 -28.49 -18.36 -13.13
N PRO A 399 -29.03 -19.32 -12.33
CA PRO A 399 -29.19 -19.14 -10.89
C PRO A 399 -27.84 -18.82 -10.23
N VAL A 400 -27.80 -17.82 -9.37
CA VAL A 400 -26.62 -17.53 -8.53
C VAL A 400 -26.55 -18.61 -7.45
N PRO A 401 -25.35 -19.18 -7.18
CA PRO A 401 -25.17 -20.14 -6.10
C PRO A 401 -25.70 -19.59 -4.77
N GLN A 402 -26.44 -20.42 -4.03
CA GLN A 402 -27.08 -20.03 -2.76
C GLN A 402 -26.14 -20.20 -1.55
N SER A 403 -24.99 -20.85 -1.73
CA SER A 403 -24.00 -21.07 -0.67
C SER A 403 -22.58 -21.13 -1.22
N TYR A 404 -21.59 -20.94 -0.34
CA TYR A 404 -20.17 -21.10 -0.66
C TYR A 404 -19.83 -22.51 -1.17
N SER A 405 -20.44 -23.55 -0.58
CA SER A 405 -20.25 -24.94 -1.04
C SER A 405 -20.76 -25.15 -2.46
N GLU A 406 -21.96 -24.64 -2.77
CA GLU A 406 -22.54 -24.74 -4.11
C GLU A 406 -21.70 -23.96 -5.15
N CYS A 407 -21.12 -22.82 -4.75
CA CYS A 407 -20.20 -22.06 -5.60
C CYS A 407 -18.93 -22.88 -5.92
N LEU A 408 -18.30 -23.50 -4.92
CA LEU A 408 -17.15 -24.40 -5.12
C LEU A 408 -17.50 -25.61 -6.00
N GLU A 409 -18.64 -26.25 -5.78
CA GLU A 409 -19.12 -27.36 -6.61
C GLU A 409 -19.34 -26.94 -8.07
N THR A 410 -19.88 -25.73 -8.26
CA THR A 410 -20.10 -25.16 -9.59
C THR A 410 -18.77 -24.91 -10.29
N ALA A 411 -17.77 -24.37 -9.60
CA ALA A 411 -16.42 -24.20 -10.15
C ALA A 411 -15.79 -25.55 -10.54
N HIS A 412 -15.99 -26.61 -9.76
CA HIS A 412 -15.55 -27.96 -10.13
C HIS A 412 -16.28 -28.50 -11.38
N LYS A 413 -17.59 -28.24 -11.53
CA LYS A 413 -18.32 -28.60 -12.76
C LYS A 413 -17.79 -27.83 -13.97
N GLU A 414 -17.52 -26.54 -13.82
CA GLU A 414 -16.91 -25.73 -14.88
C GLU A 414 -15.50 -26.19 -15.25
N LEU A 415 -14.71 -26.65 -14.27
CA LEU A 415 -13.41 -27.27 -14.54
C LEU A 415 -13.53 -28.51 -15.44
N HIS A 416 -14.46 -29.42 -15.12
CA HIS A 416 -14.68 -30.61 -15.95
C HIS A 416 -15.14 -30.27 -17.37
N LYS A 417 -15.99 -29.24 -17.51
CA LYS A 417 -16.41 -28.73 -18.82
C LYS A 417 -15.23 -28.13 -19.58
N ALA A 418 -14.42 -27.29 -18.93
CA ALA A 418 -13.25 -26.63 -19.52
C ALA A 418 -12.26 -27.66 -20.09
N VAL A 419 -11.89 -28.68 -19.30
CA VAL A 419 -11.02 -29.78 -19.75
C VAL A 419 -11.63 -30.48 -20.97
N LYS A 420 -12.90 -30.89 -20.87
CA LYS A 420 -13.58 -31.61 -21.96
C LYS A 420 -13.64 -30.79 -23.24
N MET A 421 -13.96 -29.51 -23.16
CA MET A 421 -14.06 -28.61 -24.31
C MET A 421 -12.71 -28.43 -25.02
N VAL A 422 -11.63 -28.21 -24.26
CA VAL A 422 -10.30 -28.00 -24.84
C VAL A 422 -9.72 -29.31 -25.40
N SER A 423 -9.86 -30.43 -24.67
CA SER A 423 -9.34 -31.74 -25.12
C SER A 423 -10.06 -32.31 -26.34
N LEU A 424 -11.37 -32.04 -26.51
CA LEU A 424 -12.15 -32.56 -27.64
C LEU A 424 -12.16 -31.65 -28.87
N ALA A 425 -11.61 -30.44 -28.77
CA ALA A 425 -11.56 -29.52 -29.90
C ALA A 425 -10.72 -30.13 -31.04
N MET A 426 -11.19 -30.09 -32.29
CA MET A 426 -10.42 -30.60 -33.44
C MET A 426 -9.17 -29.74 -33.72
N ILE A 427 -9.27 -28.44 -33.47
CA ILE A 427 -8.21 -27.44 -33.62
C ILE A 427 -8.09 -26.67 -32.30
N SER A 428 -6.91 -26.13 -31.98
CA SER A 428 -6.71 -25.28 -30.80
C SER A 428 -7.83 -24.22 -30.73
N PRO A 429 -8.57 -24.12 -29.62
CA PRO A 429 -9.63 -23.12 -29.46
C PRO A 429 -9.08 -21.69 -29.31
N VAL A 430 -7.75 -21.55 -29.17
CA VAL A 430 -7.06 -20.28 -28.95
C VAL A 430 -6.04 -20.05 -30.05
N THR A 431 -5.94 -18.81 -30.50
CA THR A 431 -4.89 -18.34 -31.40
C THR A 431 -3.52 -18.41 -30.74
N ASP A 432 -2.48 -18.65 -31.53
CA ASP A 432 -1.11 -18.68 -31.02
C ASP A 432 -0.62 -17.26 -30.69
N ASP A 433 -0.64 -16.91 -29.40
CA ASP A 433 -0.20 -15.60 -28.90
C ASP A 433 1.33 -15.48 -28.76
N THR A 434 2.10 -16.54 -29.05
CA THR A 434 3.57 -16.50 -28.91
C THR A 434 4.23 -15.49 -29.85
N GLY A 435 3.58 -15.19 -30.98
CA GLY A 435 4.01 -14.18 -31.94
C GLY A 435 3.85 -12.72 -31.47
N ASN A 436 3.16 -12.48 -30.33
CA ASN A 436 2.97 -11.14 -29.78
C ASN A 436 4.24 -10.58 -29.10
N PHE A 437 5.24 -11.42 -28.87
CA PHE A 437 6.49 -11.07 -28.20
C PHE A 437 7.64 -11.09 -29.20
N ASP A 438 8.46 -10.04 -29.20
CA ASP A 438 9.75 -10.04 -29.90
C ASP A 438 10.84 -10.72 -29.05
N ASP A 439 12.03 -10.90 -29.59
CA ASP A 439 13.09 -11.67 -28.92
C ASP A 439 13.50 -11.06 -27.56
N GLU A 440 13.47 -9.74 -27.44
CA GLU A 440 13.72 -9.03 -26.17
C GLU A 440 12.64 -9.36 -25.13
N THR A 441 11.36 -9.20 -25.48
CA THR A 441 10.27 -9.42 -24.52
C THR A 441 9.94 -10.89 -24.27
N LYS A 442 10.31 -11.79 -25.17
CA LYS A 442 10.28 -13.23 -24.92
C LYS A 442 11.16 -13.61 -23.72
N SER A 443 12.34 -13.00 -23.59
CA SER A 443 13.26 -13.26 -22.48
C SER A 443 12.73 -12.75 -21.13
N LEU A 444 11.85 -11.74 -21.16
CA LEU A 444 11.24 -11.13 -19.97
C LEU A 444 9.88 -11.73 -19.59
N ARG A 445 9.32 -12.62 -20.42
CA ARG A 445 8.01 -13.23 -20.15
C ARG A 445 8.13 -14.27 -19.03
N TRP A 446 7.32 -14.07 -18.00
CA TRP A 446 7.33 -14.87 -16.77
C TRP A 446 6.08 -15.73 -16.58
N PHE A 447 5.07 -15.59 -17.45
CA PHE A 447 3.77 -16.23 -17.31
C PHE A 447 3.40 -17.15 -18.48
N LEU A 448 2.49 -18.10 -18.21
CA LEU A 448 1.93 -19.04 -19.18
C LEU A 448 0.88 -18.37 -20.08
N LEU A 449 0.92 -18.61 -21.39
CA LEU A 449 -0.05 -18.10 -22.35
C LEU A 449 -1.29 -19.01 -22.50
N PRO A 450 -2.44 -18.46 -22.91
CA PRO A 450 -3.63 -19.24 -23.29
C PRO A 450 -3.38 -20.35 -24.31
N SER A 451 -2.61 -20.05 -25.37
CA SER A 451 -2.26 -21.04 -26.40
C SER A 451 -1.40 -22.18 -25.86
N GLU A 452 -0.47 -21.87 -24.96
CA GLU A 452 0.40 -22.86 -24.30
C GLU A 452 -0.39 -23.77 -23.37
N ALA A 453 -1.33 -23.21 -22.59
CA ALA A 453 -2.23 -23.98 -21.74
C ALA A 453 -3.13 -24.92 -22.56
N ALA A 454 -3.69 -24.43 -23.68
CA ALA A 454 -4.51 -25.25 -24.58
C ALA A 454 -3.71 -26.41 -25.20
N ALA A 455 -2.50 -26.12 -25.69
CA ALA A 455 -1.60 -27.13 -26.22
C ALA A 455 -1.19 -28.15 -25.15
N GLN A 456 -0.97 -27.72 -23.90
CA GLN A 456 -0.68 -28.62 -22.78
C GLN A 456 -1.83 -29.59 -22.49
N ILE A 457 -3.08 -29.10 -22.41
CA ILE A 457 -4.27 -29.94 -22.20
C ILE A 457 -4.44 -30.98 -23.31
N ARG A 458 -4.02 -30.65 -24.53
CA ARG A 458 -4.10 -31.53 -25.71
C ARG A 458 -2.87 -32.42 -25.92
N ASN A 459 -1.81 -32.25 -25.12
CA ASN A 459 -0.50 -32.88 -25.33
C ASN A 459 0.17 -32.53 -26.67
N GLU A 460 0.02 -31.28 -27.11
CA GLU A 460 0.44 -30.75 -28.42
C GLU A 460 1.50 -29.65 -28.31
N ILE A 461 2.19 -29.53 -27.17
CA ILE A 461 3.16 -28.45 -26.91
C ILE A 461 4.22 -28.31 -28.01
N ASN A 462 4.65 -29.42 -28.61
CA ASN A 462 5.65 -29.45 -29.68
C ASN A 462 5.17 -28.86 -31.02
N LEU A 463 3.88 -28.52 -31.14
CA LEU A 463 3.28 -27.95 -32.35
C LEU A 463 3.23 -26.41 -32.34
N LEU A 464 3.68 -25.77 -31.26
CA LEU A 464 3.72 -24.30 -31.16
C LEU A 464 4.84 -23.72 -32.03
N ASN A 465 4.60 -22.57 -32.67
CA ASN A 465 5.53 -21.97 -33.63
C ASN A 465 6.84 -21.46 -33.01
N VAL A 466 6.83 -21.16 -31.71
CA VAL A 466 7.96 -20.60 -30.97
C VAL A 466 8.23 -21.47 -29.74
N SER A 467 9.51 -21.65 -29.40
CA SER A 467 9.89 -22.28 -28.13
C SER A 467 9.42 -21.40 -26.97
N SER A 468 8.47 -21.89 -26.17
CA SER A 468 8.10 -21.29 -24.89
C SER A 468 9.33 -21.06 -24.01
N PRO A 469 9.41 -19.95 -23.25
CA PRO A 469 10.45 -19.77 -22.26
C PRO A 469 10.32 -20.91 -21.26
N ASN A 470 11.45 -21.57 -21.02
CA ASN A 470 11.46 -22.70 -20.10
C ASN A 470 11.20 -22.25 -18.66
N SER A 471 11.48 -20.99 -18.31
CA SER A 471 11.32 -20.45 -16.95
C SER A 471 11.08 -18.96 -16.95
N SER A 472 10.48 -18.46 -15.87
CA SER A 472 10.50 -17.06 -15.48
C SER A 472 11.93 -16.55 -15.31
N PRO A 473 12.23 -15.29 -15.72
CA PRO A 473 13.53 -14.63 -15.52
C PRO A 473 13.77 -14.20 -14.07
N TRP A 474 12.75 -14.25 -13.22
CA TRP A 474 12.82 -13.95 -11.80
C TRP A 474 12.15 -15.04 -10.96
N HIS A 475 12.57 -15.13 -9.71
CA HIS A 475 12.14 -16.16 -8.76
C HIS A 475 11.93 -15.50 -7.40
N PRO A 476 10.70 -15.49 -6.85
CA PRO A 476 10.45 -14.95 -5.53
C PRO A 476 11.41 -15.49 -4.47
N GLY A 477 11.94 -14.63 -3.60
CA GLY A 477 12.87 -15.04 -2.54
C GLY A 477 12.26 -16.08 -1.57
N SER A 478 10.93 -16.10 -1.46
CA SER A 478 10.15 -17.09 -0.70
C SER A 478 10.08 -18.49 -1.34
N LEU A 479 10.51 -18.66 -2.60
CA LEU A 479 10.58 -19.97 -3.25
C LEU A 479 11.52 -20.94 -2.53
N THR A 480 12.68 -20.46 -2.05
CA THR A 480 13.67 -21.31 -1.39
C THR A 480 13.18 -21.83 -0.04
N LEU A 481 12.32 -21.06 0.66
CA LEU A 481 11.71 -21.45 1.93
C LEU A 481 10.55 -22.45 1.78
N SER A 482 9.84 -22.40 0.65
CA SER A 482 8.59 -23.14 0.48
C SER A 482 8.77 -24.48 -0.27
N PHE A 483 9.90 -24.68 -0.97
CA PHE A 483 10.05 -25.79 -1.92
C PHE A 483 11.22 -26.75 -1.71
N PHE A 484 12.18 -26.46 -0.82
CA PHE A 484 13.36 -27.33 -0.64
C PHE A 484 13.68 -27.62 0.84
N PRO A 485 12.88 -28.45 1.54
CA PRO A 485 13.19 -28.88 2.91
C PRO A 485 14.57 -29.54 3.03
N GLU A 486 15.03 -30.23 1.98
CA GLU A 486 16.31 -30.96 1.95
C GLU A 486 17.54 -30.05 1.89
N LEU A 487 17.43 -28.86 1.29
CA LEU A 487 18.52 -27.86 1.27
C LEU A 487 18.61 -27.10 2.61
N ASN A 488 17.49 -26.94 3.31
CA ASN A 488 17.41 -26.23 4.59
C ASN A 488 18.17 -26.92 5.73
N ASN A 489 18.43 -28.24 5.62
CA ASN A 489 19.23 -28.99 6.59
C ASN A 489 20.75 -28.81 6.43
N LYS A 490 21.23 -28.22 5.32
CA LYS A 490 22.67 -28.03 5.07
C LYS A 490 23.14 -26.58 5.20
N THR A 491 22.27 -25.59 4.97
CA THR A 491 22.68 -24.17 4.89
C THR A 491 22.74 -23.44 6.23
N ASN A 492 22.06 -23.92 7.28
CA ASN A 492 22.10 -23.31 8.62
C ASN A 492 23.41 -23.51 9.41
N LYS A 493 24.42 -24.18 8.84
CA LYS A 493 25.74 -24.34 9.47
C LYS A 493 26.91 -23.60 8.78
N GLU A 494 26.73 -22.97 7.62
CA GLU A 494 27.88 -22.42 6.87
C GLU A 494 27.74 -20.98 6.36
N MET A 495 26.59 -20.29 6.51
CA MET A 495 26.53 -18.85 6.19
C MET A 495 26.89 -17.96 7.40
N HIS A 496 28.12 -18.12 7.89
CA HIS A 496 28.79 -17.03 8.61
C HIS A 496 29.60 -16.20 7.60
N ILE A 497 29.09 -15.00 7.31
CA ILE A 497 29.78 -13.77 6.91
C ILE A 497 31.24 -13.99 6.45
N LYS A 498 31.44 -14.19 5.14
CA LYS A 498 32.74 -13.91 4.53
C LYS A 498 32.86 -12.40 4.38
N LYS A 499 33.63 -11.77 5.30
CA LYS A 499 34.09 -10.39 5.16
C LYS A 499 34.81 -10.22 3.80
N PRO A 500 34.56 -9.15 3.02
CA PRO A 500 35.36 -8.85 1.85
C PRO A 500 36.78 -8.47 2.30
N LYS A 501 37.79 -9.22 1.81
CA LYS A 501 39.21 -8.87 1.96
C LYS A 501 39.49 -7.67 1.07
N ILE A 502 39.84 -6.55 1.70
CA ILE A 502 40.48 -5.42 1.04
C ILE A 502 41.89 -5.87 0.63
N GLN A 503 42.16 -5.80 -0.67
CA GLN A 503 43.43 -6.19 -1.27
C GLN A 503 44.33 -4.94 -1.30
N SER A 504 45.23 -4.82 -0.33
CA SER A 504 46.36 -3.89 -0.41
C SER A 504 47.55 -4.66 -1.00
N HIS A 505 47.93 -4.30 -2.23
CA HIS A 505 49.25 -4.61 -2.79
C HIS A 505 50.33 -3.97 -1.90
N PHE A 506 51.34 -4.72 -1.49
CA PHE A 506 52.76 -4.35 -1.42
C PHE A 506 53.59 -5.54 -0.92
N ASP A 507 54.57 -5.92 -1.75
CA ASP A 507 55.93 -6.47 -1.49
C ASP A 507 56.09 -7.72 -0.61
N GLU A 508 56.50 -8.87 -1.15
CA GLU A 508 57.86 -9.32 -1.52
C GLU A 508 58.54 -10.14 -0.41
N GLU A 509 59.10 -11.27 -0.83
CA GLU A 509 60.20 -12.05 -0.23
C GLU A 509 59.97 -13.14 0.86
N THR A 510 60.02 -14.38 0.37
CA THR A 510 61.01 -15.45 0.70
C THR A 510 61.08 -16.12 2.10
N THR A 511 61.00 -17.47 2.06
CA THR A 511 61.90 -18.47 2.72
C THR A 511 61.34 -19.37 3.85
N ILE A 512 61.05 -20.64 3.48
CA ILE A 512 61.50 -21.94 4.04
C ILE A 512 61.69 -22.10 5.58
N PHE A 513 61.02 -23.10 6.20
CA PHE A 513 61.61 -24.29 6.89
C PHE A 513 60.56 -25.15 7.65
N THR A 514 60.42 -26.43 7.23
CA THR A 514 60.30 -27.72 7.97
C THR A 514 59.51 -27.82 9.29
N SER A 515 58.50 -28.70 9.40
CA SER A 515 58.54 -30.10 9.93
C SER A 515 59.18 -30.20 11.33
N GLU A 516 58.59 -30.73 12.40
CA GLU A 516 57.99 -32.04 12.62
C GLU A 516 57.55 -32.07 14.10
N ASN A 517 56.40 -32.65 14.46
CA ASN A 517 56.37 -33.71 15.47
C ASN A 517 55.02 -34.43 15.53
N GLN A 518 55.11 -35.74 15.41
CA GLN A 518 54.03 -36.71 15.36
C GLN A 518 53.70 -37.26 16.75
N LYS A 519 52.42 -37.59 16.92
CA LYS A 519 51.86 -38.76 17.62
C LYS A 519 51.94 -38.81 19.16
N LEU A 520 50.75 -38.76 19.77
CA LEU A 520 50.22 -39.92 20.50
C LEU A 520 48.68 -39.97 20.44
N LYS A 521 48.22 -41.09 19.87
CA LYS A 521 46.87 -41.64 19.75
C LYS A 521 46.49 -42.25 21.13
N VAL A 522 45.24 -42.32 21.62
CA VAL A 522 44.21 -43.38 21.39
C VAL A 522 43.27 -43.34 22.63
N ILE A 523 41.97 -43.01 22.57
CA ILE A 523 40.73 -43.85 22.42
C ILE A 523 39.78 -43.53 23.61
N LEU A 524 38.61 -42.88 23.37
CA LEU A 524 37.21 -43.39 23.37
C LEU A 524 36.72 -43.95 24.73
N SER A 525 35.47 -43.85 25.21
CA SER A 525 34.22 -43.16 24.85
C SER A 525 33.13 -43.65 25.84
N ILE A 526 31.97 -42.96 25.89
CA ILE A 526 30.63 -43.44 26.35
C ILE A 526 30.44 -43.51 27.90
N GLY A 527 29.35 -43.02 28.51
CA GLY A 527 28.12 -42.46 27.97
C GLY A 527 27.08 -42.05 29.02
N LYS A 528 25.96 -41.60 28.44
CA LYS A 528 24.62 -41.25 28.92
C LYS A 528 24.03 -41.95 30.18
N HIS A 529 23.24 -41.13 30.91
CA HIS A 529 21.84 -41.33 31.37
C HIS A 529 21.49 -41.71 32.83
N ALA A 530 20.40 -41.04 33.28
CA ALA A 530 19.37 -41.38 34.29
C ALA A 530 19.61 -40.95 35.76
N ASN A 531 18.86 -39.95 36.28
CA ASN A 531 17.58 -40.02 37.07
C ASN A 531 17.81 -40.39 38.55
N ASN A 532 17.14 -39.93 39.62
CA ASN A 532 15.87 -39.20 39.87
C ASN A 532 15.81 -38.86 41.40
N MET A 533 15.30 -37.68 41.82
CA MET A 533 14.04 -37.44 42.58
C MET A 533 13.98 -37.36 44.14
N ILE A 534 13.51 -36.18 44.63
CA ILE A 534 12.50 -35.80 45.68
C ILE A 534 12.76 -36.19 47.18
N ILE A 535 12.60 -35.36 48.25
CA ILE A 535 11.35 -34.92 48.96
C ILE A 535 11.57 -33.97 50.19
N LYS A 536 10.65 -32.98 50.31
CA LYS A 536 10.07 -32.20 51.46
C LYS A 536 10.87 -31.17 52.27
N SER A 537 10.30 -29.96 52.37
CA SER A 537 9.77 -29.41 53.65
C SER A 537 8.79 -28.24 53.40
N ALA A 538 7.81 -28.09 54.31
CA ALA A 538 6.72 -27.10 54.27
C ALA A 538 6.38 -26.58 55.69
N LYS A 539 5.67 -25.44 55.74
CA LYS A 539 5.02 -24.69 56.86
C LYS A 539 5.89 -23.57 57.47
N ILE A 540 5.44 -22.32 57.61
CA ILE A 540 4.38 -21.82 58.53
C ILE A 540 3.69 -20.52 57.99
N TYR A 541 2.42 -20.30 58.37
CA TYR A 541 1.48 -19.17 58.15
C TYR A 541 1.30 -18.37 59.48
N PRO A 542 0.71 -17.14 59.56
CA PRO A 542 -0.76 -16.97 59.45
C PRO A 542 -1.32 -15.62 58.93
N ARG A 543 -2.60 -15.72 58.51
CA ARG A 543 -3.59 -14.66 58.23
C ARG A 543 -4.16 -14.00 59.50
N ARG A 544 -4.78 -12.82 59.35
CA ARG A 544 -5.92 -12.36 60.17
C ARG A 544 -7.14 -12.01 59.30
N GLN A 545 -8.32 -12.41 59.77
CA GLN A 545 -9.68 -12.03 59.35
C GLN A 545 -10.32 -11.17 60.46
N HIS A 546 -11.38 -10.42 60.14
CA HIS A 546 -12.65 -10.25 60.91
C HIS A 546 -13.69 -9.61 59.96
N GLU A 547 -14.77 -10.30 59.57
CA GLU A 547 -16.16 -10.29 60.11
C GLU A 547 -17.01 -9.06 59.69
N ARG A 548 -17.99 -9.19 58.78
CA ARG A 548 -19.43 -9.57 58.95
C ARG A 548 -20.25 -8.63 59.85
N SER A 549 -21.24 -7.93 59.29
CA SER A 549 -22.70 -8.15 59.50
C SER A 549 -23.60 -6.97 59.06
N HIS A 550 -24.74 -7.31 58.43
CA HIS A 550 -26.13 -6.77 58.48
C HIS A 550 -26.40 -5.25 58.68
N SER A 551 -27.43 -4.59 58.14
CA SER A 551 -28.54 -4.90 57.21
C SER A 551 -29.38 -3.62 56.99
N THR A 552 -30.25 -3.66 55.97
CA THR A 552 -31.62 -3.08 55.87
C THR A 552 -31.91 -1.60 55.56
N LEU A 553 -32.70 -1.43 54.48
CA LEU A 553 -33.90 -0.56 54.25
C LEU A 553 -33.72 0.97 54.30
N SER A 554 -34.38 1.83 53.52
CA SER A 554 -35.29 1.79 52.37
C SER A 554 -35.45 3.23 51.86
N SER A 555 -35.96 3.42 50.62
CA SER A 555 -36.95 4.46 50.18
C SER A 555 -36.70 5.95 50.54
N MET A 556 -36.97 6.98 49.73
CA MET A 556 -37.62 7.24 48.45
C MET A 556 -37.54 8.78 48.27
N GLN A 557 -37.85 9.25 47.06
CA GLN A 557 -38.46 10.57 46.75
C GLN A 557 -37.58 11.85 46.61
N HIS A 558 -37.51 12.30 45.34
CA HIS A 558 -37.56 13.68 44.83
C HIS A 558 -38.63 14.58 45.51
N PRO A 559 -38.73 15.94 45.31
CA PRO A 559 -38.38 16.71 44.09
C PRO A 559 -37.90 18.19 44.28
N CYS A 560 -37.64 18.83 43.12
CA CYS A 560 -37.81 20.23 42.68
C CYS A 560 -37.78 21.43 43.66
N THR A 561 -37.11 22.52 43.24
CA THR A 561 -37.56 23.94 43.04
C THR A 561 -36.32 24.86 43.01
N ASN A 562 -36.01 25.62 41.95
CA ASN A 562 -36.59 26.86 41.39
C ASN A 562 -35.80 28.13 41.83
N ASP A 563 -35.58 29.01 40.84
CA ASP A 563 -35.41 30.48 40.91
C ASP A 563 -34.12 31.02 41.58
N ALA A 564 -33.58 32.20 41.27
CA ALA A 564 -33.61 33.19 40.18
C ALA A 564 -32.56 34.27 40.59
N GLU A 565 -32.09 35.07 39.62
CA GLU A 565 -31.68 36.49 39.72
C GLU A 565 -30.91 37.01 40.96
N ASP A 566 -29.75 37.65 40.77
CA ASP A 566 -29.70 39.10 40.50
C ASP A 566 -28.28 39.71 40.57
N GLU A 567 -28.16 40.86 39.93
CA GLU A 567 -27.00 41.75 39.80
C GLU A 567 -26.36 42.21 41.12
N ASN A 568 -25.06 42.55 41.10
CA ASN A 568 -24.59 43.78 41.76
C ASN A 568 -23.18 44.25 41.33
N VAL A 569 -23.12 45.55 41.08
CA VAL A 569 -21.99 46.41 40.72
C VAL A 569 -21.36 47.00 41.98
N ILE A 570 -20.02 46.98 42.15
CA ILE A 570 -19.29 48.01 42.92
C ILE A 570 -17.95 48.39 42.26
N LYS A 571 -17.75 49.71 42.15
CA LYS A 571 -16.59 50.48 41.65
C LYS A 571 -15.44 50.57 42.67
N SER A 572 -14.19 50.74 42.21
CA SER A 572 -13.24 51.84 42.57
C SER A 572 -11.84 51.54 41.98
N SER A 573 -11.29 52.33 41.04
CA SER A 573 -10.51 53.59 41.19
C SER A 573 -8.99 53.40 41.35
N HIS A 574 -8.19 54.02 40.46
CA HIS A 574 -6.90 54.74 40.66
C HIS A 574 -6.04 54.69 39.37
N LYS A 575 -6.03 55.77 38.57
CA LYS A 575 -5.03 56.87 38.49
C LYS A 575 -3.67 56.49 37.84
N ARG A 576 -3.46 57.04 36.62
CA ARG A 576 -2.19 57.16 35.89
C ARG A 576 -1.23 58.17 36.54
N PRO A 577 0.04 58.18 36.09
CA PRO A 577 0.58 59.43 35.55
C PRO A 577 1.27 59.28 34.18
N LYS A 578 1.30 60.38 33.43
CA LYS A 578 2.10 60.62 32.21
C LYS A 578 3.42 61.29 32.61
N GLN A 579 4.51 61.01 31.89
CA GLN A 579 5.65 61.91 31.72
C GLN A 579 6.24 61.77 30.30
N SER A 580 6.93 62.81 29.85
CA SER A 580 7.21 63.22 28.48
C SER A 580 8.69 63.45 28.20
N LEU A 581 9.09 63.37 26.90
CA LEU A 581 10.31 63.92 26.25
C LEU A 581 11.63 63.19 26.57
N SER A 582 12.64 63.01 25.71
CA SER A 582 13.08 63.69 24.48
C SER A 582 14.06 62.78 23.67
N LEU A 583 14.27 63.14 22.39
CA LEU A 583 15.21 62.55 21.41
C LEU A 583 16.70 62.62 21.79
N SER A 584 17.49 61.68 21.28
CA SER A 584 18.82 61.95 20.71
C SER A 584 19.09 61.07 19.48
N HIS A 585 19.63 61.70 18.44
CA HIS A 585 20.13 61.15 17.18
C HIS A 585 21.66 61.09 17.23
N GLU A 586 22.26 60.01 16.72
CA GLU A 586 23.57 60.00 16.02
C GLU A 586 23.42 58.98 14.86
N ASN A 587 23.37 59.42 13.59
CA ASN A 587 24.50 59.62 12.64
C ASN A 587 25.24 58.28 12.35
N VAL A 588 25.49 57.79 11.11
CA VAL A 588 25.79 58.49 9.85
C VAL A 588 25.95 57.49 8.67
N ILE A 589 25.39 57.86 7.50
CA ILE A 589 25.86 57.77 6.08
C ILE A 589 25.86 56.47 5.21
N TRP A 590 25.19 56.66 4.05
CA TRP A 590 24.96 56.02 2.72
C TRP A 590 26.23 55.61 1.90
N PRO A 591 26.21 54.94 0.70
CA PRO A 591 25.25 55.05 -0.44
C PRO A 591 24.98 53.73 -1.24
N ASN A 592 24.02 53.59 -2.17
CA ASN A 592 23.93 54.25 -3.47
C ASN A 592 22.58 53.94 -4.17
N GLN A 593 22.02 54.98 -4.81
CA GLN A 593 20.85 54.92 -5.68
C GLN A 593 21.20 54.36 -7.07
N LYS A 594 20.25 53.66 -7.70
CA LYS A 594 19.84 53.97 -9.09
C LYS A 594 18.31 53.86 -9.22
N LYS A 595 17.72 54.98 -9.65
CA LYS A 595 16.32 55.23 -10.05
C LYS A 595 15.95 54.29 -11.22
N ILE A 596 14.67 53.99 -11.49
CA ILE A 596 13.75 54.83 -12.30
C ILE A 596 12.35 54.19 -12.33
N HIS A 597 11.33 54.99 -11.95
CA HIS A 597 9.98 55.21 -12.53
C HIS A 597 9.05 54.01 -12.93
N ARG A 598 7.72 54.02 -12.75
CA ARG A 598 6.73 55.12 -12.84
C ARG A 598 5.31 54.68 -12.38
N ILE A 599 4.57 55.65 -11.82
CA ILE A 599 3.12 55.96 -11.92
C ILE A 599 2.10 54.98 -11.31
N ILE A 600 1.50 55.46 -10.21
CA ILE A 600 0.14 55.16 -9.74
C ILE A 600 -0.83 56.11 -10.46
N CYS A 601 -1.97 55.61 -10.93
CA CYS A 601 -3.15 56.44 -11.15
C CYS A 601 -4.27 56.01 -10.18
N LYS A 602 -4.91 57.03 -9.58
CA LYS A 602 -5.96 56.97 -8.56
C LYS A 602 -7.32 57.31 -9.20
N SER A 603 -8.38 56.96 -8.46
CA SER A 603 -9.80 57.38 -8.59
C SER A 603 -10.65 56.54 -9.56
N GLY A 604 -11.90 56.19 -9.28
CA GLY A 604 -12.78 56.42 -8.12
C GLY A 604 -14.24 56.05 -8.48
N CYS A 605 -15.02 55.69 -7.45
CA CYS A 605 -16.49 55.62 -7.37
C CYS A 605 -17.32 54.55 -8.14
N LYS A 606 -18.04 53.77 -7.30
CA LYS A 606 -19.47 53.41 -7.32
C LYS A 606 -20.07 52.72 -8.56
N TYR A 607 -20.47 51.45 -8.41
CA TYR A 607 -21.88 51.00 -8.50
C TYR A 607 -22.01 49.57 -7.94
N ARG A 608 -23.13 49.31 -7.25
CA ARG A 608 -23.60 47.98 -6.79
C ARG A 608 -23.95 47.09 -7.99
N ALA A 609 -23.58 45.81 -7.94
CA ALA A 609 -24.45 44.69 -8.26
C ALA A 609 -23.77 43.37 -7.85
N THR A 610 -24.53 42.56 -7.12
CA THR A 610 -24.33 41.14 -6.83
C THR A 610 -24.13 40.32 -8.11
N GLU A 611 -23.13 39.44 -8.13
CA GLU A 611 -23.17 38.08 -8.72
C GLU A 611 -21.76 37.45 -8.64
N ASN A 612 -21.63 36.43 -7.79
CA ASN A 612 -20.44 35.58 -7.73
C ASN A 612 -20.61 34.45 -8.76
N ILE A 613 -19.95 34.58 -9.91
CA ILE A 613 -19.55 33.46 -10.75
C ILE A 613 -18.07 33.68 -11.09
N VAL A 614 -17.18 32.88 -10.49
CA VAL A 614 -15.79 32.76 -10.94
C VAL A 614 -15.56 31.31 -11.32
N LEU A 615 -15.67 31.04 -12.62
CA LEU A 615 -15.01 29.94 -13.30
C LEU A 615 -13.53 30.30 -13.44
N SER A 616 -12.64 29.48 -12.89
CA SER A 616 -11.23 29.46 -13.27
C SER A 616 -11.07 28.47 -14.43
N ILE A 617 -10.88 29.01 -15.64
CA ILE A 617 -10.40 28.26 -16.81
C ILE A 617 -8.94 28.68 -16.98
N ASN A 618 -8.03 27.69 -17.00
CA ASN A 618 -6.63 27.88 -17.33
C ASN A 618 -6.49 28.25 -18.81
N ASP A 619 -5.88 29.39 -19.08
CA ASP A 619 -5.46 29.82 -20.41
C ASP A 619 -4.21 29.08 -20.87
N THR A 620 -4.28 28.47 -22.05
CA THR A 620 -3.17 28.44 -23.02
C THR A 620 -3.77 28.49 -24.42
N CYS A 621 -4.09 29.69 -24.88
CA CYS A 621 -4.59 29.93 -26.24
C CYS A 621 -3.42 30.28 -27.17
N VAL A 622 -3.00 29.32 -28.02
CA VAL A 622 -2.16 29.60 -29.19
C VAL A 622 -3.07 30.13 -30.30
N LEU A 623 -2.94 31.42 -30.62
CA LEU A 623 -3.61 32.06 -31.74
C LEU A 623 -3.11 31.47 -33.08
N ARG A 624 -3.92 30.64 -33.75
CA ARG A 624 -3.77 30.36 -35.19
C ARG A 624 -4.78 31.18 -35.99
N ARG A 625 -4.26 32.12 -36.80
CA ARG A 625 -5.00 32.81 -37.87
C ARG A 625 -5.51 31.78 -38.89
N TYR A 626 -6.82 31.65 -39.04
CA TYR A 626 -7.43 31.02 -40.22
C TYR A 626 -7.97 32.08 -41.16
N ASN A 627 -7.44 32.06 -42.38
CA ASN A 627 -7.84 32.89 -43.50
C ASN A 627 -9.14 32.31 -44.11
N LYS A 628 -10.19 33.13 -44.23
CA LYS A 628 -11.42 32.78 -44.96
C LYS A 628 -11.11 32.68 -46.45
N LYS A 629 -11.24 31.49 -47.05
CA LYS A 629 -11.67 31.30 -48.45
C LYS A 629 -12.08 29.85 -48.70
N ASN A 630 -13.23 29.72 -49.34
CA ASN A 630 -13.80 28.55 -50.03
C ASN A 630 -14.54 27.49 -49.20
N ILE A 631 -15.84 27.76 -49.08
CA ILE A 631 -16.95 26.80 -49.07
C ILE A 631 -16.95 26.00 -50.38
N SER A 632 -16.94 24.67 -50.29
CA SER A 632 -17.72 23.70 -51.09
C SER A 632 -17.04 22.32 -51.06
N ASN A 633 -17.88 21.28 -51.02
CA ASN A 633 -17.57 19.85 -51.06
C ASN A 633 -17.02 19.24 -49.76
N TYR A 634 -17.89 18.54 -49.02
CA TYR A 634 -17.74 17.11 -48.71
C TYR A 634 -19.01 16.68 -47.95
N ARG A 635 -19.98 16.15 -48.70
CA ARG A 635 -21.21 15.55 -48.20
C ARG A 635 -21.27 14.12 -48.73
N SER A 636 -20.44 13.25 -48.18
CA SER A 636 -20.51 11.79 -48.27
C SER A 636 -19.37 11.21 -47.45
N ASP A 637 -19.66 10.16 -46.69
CA ASP A 637 -18.74 9.36 -45.86
C ASP A 637 -18.43 9.87 -44.44
N LEU A 638 -19.43 9.69 -43.56
CA LEU A 638 -19.22 9.44 -42.13
C LEU A 638 -20.30 8.47 -41.64
N LYS A 639 -20.24 7.24 -42.16
CA LYS A 639 -20.63 6.03 -41.42
C LYS A 639 -19.35 5.22 -41.24
N ALA A 640 -19.13 4.75 -40.01
CA ALA A 640 -17.96 4.04 -39.49
C ALA A 640 -16.88 4.94 -38.86
N ARG A 641 -16.51 4.55 -37.62
CA ARG A 641 -15.47 5.09 -36.72
C ARG A 641 -15.91 6.15 -35.72
N THR A 642 -16.72 5.73 -34.75
CA THR A 642 -16.65 6.25 -33.38
C THR A 642 -15.69 5.38 -32.58
N THR A 643 -14.43 5.80 -32.50
CA THR A 643 -13.46 5.33 -31.51
C THR A 643 -13.79 5.97 -30.17
N SER A 644 -14.09 5.12 -29.19
CA SER A 644 -14.32 5.45 -27.78
C SER A 644 -13.07 6.07 -27.18
N TYR A 645 -13.22 7.24 -26.55
CA TYR A 645 -12.21 7.84 -25.68
C TYR A 645 -12.56 7.46 -24.24
N ASP A 646 -11.74 6.63 -23.61
CA ASP A 646 -11.83 6.34 -22.17
C ASP A 646 -10.83 7.25 -21.43
N LEU A 647 -11.38 8.18 -20.63
CA LEU A 647 -10.65 8.94 -19.61
C LEU A 647 -10.64 8.12 -18.32
N LEU A 648 -9.49 7.55 -17.96
CA LEU A 648 -9.23 6.97 -16.65
C LEU A 648 -8.91 8.11 -15.67
N CYS A 649 -9.82 8.35 -14.73
CA CYS A 649 -9.57 9.23 -13.59
C CYS A 649 -9.50 8.37 -12.31
N SER A 650 -8.29 8.23 -11.78
CA SER A 650 -8.01 7.74 -10.44
C SER A 650 -8.19 8.88 -9.43
N SER A 651 -9.42 9.09 -8.96
CA SER A 651 -9.78 9.64 -7.65
C SER A 651 -11.27 9.97 -7.67
N GLN A 652 -12.05 9.25 -6.86
CA GLN A 652 -13.44 9.61 -6.61
C GLN A 652 -13.47 10.84 -5.71
N TYR A 653 -13.94 11.95 -6.24
CA TYR A 653 -14.42 13.09 -5.47
C TYR A 653 -15.85 13.39 -5.91
N PHE A 654 -16.81 13.17 -5.01
CA PHE A 654 -18.14 13.74 -5.11
C PHE A 654 -18.57 14.24 -3.74
N ILE A 655 -18.82 15.55 -3.69
CA ILE A 655 -19.44 16.27 -2.57
C ILE A 655 -20.94 16.17 -2.78
N PHE A 656 -21.66 15.57 -1.84
CA PHE A 656 -23.12 15.71 -1.73
C PHE A 656 -23.42 16.74 -0.65
N HIS A 657 -24.20 17.75 -1.01
CA HIS A 657 -24.75 18.74 -0.09
C HIS A 657 -26.21 18.95 -0.45
N GLU A 658 -27.13 18.46 0.39
CA GLU A 658 -28.49 18.98 0.56
C GLU A 658 -28.95 18.54 1.96
N ALA A 659 -28.87 19.42 2.95
CA ALA A 659 -29.86 20.45 3.29
C ALA A 659 -31.08 19.83 4.01
N VAL A 660 -30.90 19.67 5.31
CA VAL A 660 -31.98 19.64 6.29
C VAL A 660 -32.62 21.03 6.33
N ASN A 661 -33.89 21.13 5.92
CA ASN A 661 -34.92 21.93 6.58
C ASN A 661 -36.21 21.92 5.75
N GLU A 662 -37.29 21.34 6.29
CA GLU A 662 -38.52 22.12 6.50
C GLU A 662 -39.41 21.50 7.59
N SER A 663 -39.49 22.25 8.69
CA SER A 663 -40.70 22.63 9.45
C SER A 663 -41.64 21.56 10.02
N VAL A 664 -41.53 21.44 11.36
CA VAL A 664 -42.64 21.58 12.33
C VAL A 664 -43.94 22.07 11.71
N ASN A 665 -44.94 21.19 11.59
CA ASN A 665 -46.35 21.48 11.81
C ASN A 665 -47.20 20.20 11.64
N ARG A 666 -47.66 19.65 12.78
CA ARG A 666 -49.03 19.14 13.06
C ARG A 666 -49.06 17.81 13.83
N VAL A 667 -49.58 17.97 15.06
CA VAL A 667 -50.18 17.02 16.03
C VAL A 667 -49.22 16.09 16.76
#